data_AF-A0A6G0R4R3-F1
#
_entry.id   AF-A0A6G0R4R3-F1
#
_cell.length_a   1.000
_cell.length_b   1.000
_cell.length_c   1.000
_cell.angle_alpha   90.00
_cell.angle_beta   90.00
_cell.angle_gamma   90.00
#
_symmetry.space_group_name_H-M   'P 1'
#
loop_
_entity.id
_entity.type
_entity.pdbx_description
1 polymer ?
#
loop_
_entity_poly.entity_id
_entity_poly.type
_entity_poly.pdbx_seq_one_letter_code
_entity_poly.pdbx_strand_id
1 'polypeptide(L)'
;MASCEALGQRWGFLAPWCRVLEHRISYSWPTFDEEVWDCPNRRLEVELPTRYDKNSGGDWVYKGYKEFMATFDKVREALALLAAVAHVDQLAWKYLLQNHCHVELGGGGERNFPLEDIPARFILIILENQGQPKKTYPVSLEGDLVHLCGVRQRTHTSRSYQVALEKIAALDKNLKSGKPGVDVKIPVRMRFHIDEAKEMSPEPLELIQRAEELNRLHWAKYEQSSNFHEVAAGSIRCTFVLEPLMADFNDHSITDPISATLFGKLAARVFDSNRRSYELANTKYHEEVDTDNQSLRPLQLGTVHLECAAVLQHRDVEAMCSAMVVNQTTRKLSLTLGMDPYDGRQWWKRLAYALFSKRARTRSSLETLALLSVVTLNAADIEAFASILTSEHLEEELCGLPRGAIDERDATLKDDARIYAVLNDGNQPQMSSPVKVTSAMRSVRCFSDDGRNDLIFQELKGQASTSYGVTSLKIDFEKHDSFVDATNSNGLPRFLELIGSQLKFLTLDGPRVALDENVILQSCPKLEELAICENFVDVRLTFSEYQANGEPLPLLNCHWNDVIALSADMSDENNPLAKCVRRLRVRLMNRAHSWGAINYVYDALNFDQHVHSLPQMLEVNRNVEYLDVVVADLQEYAEDFKKHNHQPTNRSIKLAMESKTAFLSVLAFGNSQSSKWHKPSQSQSTLPQLDQLIVSNIFVLAATPIFRAVHFRRPGDDSDLEERFQLHI
;
A
#
# COMPACT_ATOMS: atom_id res chain seq x y z
N MET A 1 -23.00 24.29 1.67
CA MET A 1 -22.32 23.90 0.42
C MET A 1 -22.08 25.16 -0.41
N ALA A 2 -20.85 25.46 -0.80
CA ALA A 2 -20.60 26.53 -1.77
C ALA A 2 -21.11 26.09 -3.15
N SER A 3 -21.74 26.97 -3.93
CA SER A 3 -22.14 26.65 -5.29
C SER A 3 -20.91 26.54 -6.20
N CYS A 4 -20.98 25.73 -7.27
CA CYS A 4 -19.91 25.63 -8.27
C CYS A 4 -19.54 27.00 -8.85
N GLU A 5 -20.49 27.93 -8.94
CA GLU A 5 -20.23 29.32 -9.36
C GLU A 5 -19.32 30.07 -8.38
N ALA A 6 -19.53 29.90 -7.07
CA ALA A 6 -18.68 30.52 -6.05
C ALA A 6 -17.26 29.93 -6.06
N LEU A 7 -17.13 28.63 -6.32
CA LEU A 7 -15.82 27.98 -6.50
C LEU A 7 -15.13 28.46 -7.78
N GLY A 8 -15.86 28.57 -8.89
CA GLY A 8 -15.35 29.10 -10.15
C GLY A 8 -14.88 30.55 -10.04
N GLN A 9 -15.61 31.42 -9.33
CA GLN A 9 -15.17 32.80 -9.10
C GLN A 9 -13.91 32.89 -8.23
N ARG A 10 -13.80 32.04 -7.20
CA ARG A 10 -12.66 32.06 -6.26
C ARG A 10 -11.40 31.43 -6.86
N TRP A 11 -11.54 30.31 -7.56
CA TRP A 11 -10.41 29.45 -7.97
C TRP A 11 -10.19 29.39 -9.49
N GLY A 12 -11.05 30.02 -10.29
CA GLY A 12 -10.98 29.98 -11.76
C GLY A 12 -9.69 30.54 -12.36
N PHE A 13 -8.90 31.32 -11.61
CA PHE A 13 -7.57 31.76 -12.05
C PHE A 13 -6.57 30.60 -12.24
N LEU A 14 -6.87 29.41 -11.69
CA LEU A 14 -6.08 28.19 -11.87
C LEU A 14 -6.47 27.38 -13.11
N ALA A 15 -7.57 27.71 -13.80
CA ALA A 15 -8.01 26.98 -14.99
C ALA A 15 -6.93 26.83 -16.08
N PRO A 16 -6.07 27.85 -16.38
CA PRO A 16 -4.98 27.67 -17.33
C PRO A 16 -3.93 26.64 -16.90
N TRP A 17 -3.72 26.44 -15.59
CA TRP A 17 -2.81 25.44 -15.04
C TRP A 17 -3.44 24.04 -15.11
N CYS A 18 -4.73 23.92 -14.81
CA CYS A 18 -5.47 22.66 -14.92
C CYS A 18 -5.45 22.11 -16.36
N ARG A 19 -5.58 22.97 -17.37
CA ARG A 19 -5.47 22.57 -18.79
C ARG A 19 -4.14 21.93 -19.16
N VAL A 20 -3.06 22.25 -18.44
CA VAL A 20 -1.74 21.62 -18.69
C VAL A 20 -1.74 20.15 -18.24
N LEU A 21 -2.62 19.80 -17.29
CA LEU A 21 -2.75 18.47 -16.71
C LEU A 21 -3.90 17.67 -17.31
N GLU A 22 -4.68 18.25 -18.22
CA GLU A 22 -5.75 17.58 -18.94
C GLU A 22 -5.21 16.32 -19.63
N HIS A 23 -5.89 15.18 -19.43
CA HIS A 23 -5.48 13.84 -19.87
C HIS A 23 -4.17 13.29 -19.29
N ARG A 24 -3.51 14.03 -18.38
CA ARG A 24 -2.28 13.57 -17.71
C ARG A 24 -2.51 13.13 -16.29
N ILE A 25 -3.60 13.55 -15.66
CA ILE A 25 -3.97 13.14 -14.31
C ILE A 25 -5.24 12.31 -14.35
N SER A 26 -5.23 11.18 -13.65
CA SER A 26 -6.39 10.29 -13.50
C SER A 26 -6.57 9.92 -12.03
N TYR A 27 -7.81 9.66 -11.63
CA TYR A 27 -8.16 9.20 -10.29
C TYR A 27 -8.63 7.76 -10.39
N SER A 28 -7.64 6.87 -10.50
CA SER A 28 -7.84 5.48 -10.89
C SER A 28 -7.88 4.58 -9.67
N TRP A 29 -8.65 3.50 -9.77
CA TRP A 29 -8.41 2.34 -8.92
C TRP A 29 -7.06 1.73 -9.29
N PRO A 30 -6.27 1.28 -8.31
CA PRO A 30 -5.11 0.43 -8.58
C PRO A 30 -5.47 -0.72 -9.54
N THR A 31 -4.59 -1.00 -10.51
CA THR A 31 -4.80 -2.06 -11.51
C THR A 31 -4.84 -3.46 -10.88
N PHE A 32 -4.05 -3.64 -9.82
CA PHE A 32 -4.07 -4.80 -8.94
C PHE A 32 -4.44 -4.32 -7.54
N ASP A 33 -4.76 -5.20 -6.60
CA ASP A 33 -5.18 -4.87 -5.24
C ASP A 33 -4.07 -4.22 -4.39
N GLU A 34 -3.22 -3.36 -4.96
CA GLU A 34 -1.95 -2.90 -4.44
C GLU A 34 -2.03 -2.03 -3.17
N GLU A 35 -3.24 -1.79 -2.68
CA GLU A 35 -3.54 -1.27 -1.34
C GLU A 35 -4.47 -2.23 -0.57
N VAL A 36 -4.18 -3.55 -0.57
CA VAL A 36 -4.84 -4.55 0.30
C VAL A 36 -4.94 -4.13 1.79
N TRP A 37 -4.06 -3.23 2.22
CA TRP A 37 -3.74 -2.98 3.64
C TRP A 37 -4.11 -1.59 4.15
N ASP A 38 -4.19 -0.63 3.25
CA ASP A 38 -4.67 0.71 3.53
C ASP A 38 -6.03 0.83 2.83
N CYS A 39 -6.96 1.64 3.35
CA CYS A 39 -8.25 1.90 2.71
C CYS A 39 -8.04 2.09 1.20
N PRO A 40 -8.76 1.39 0.31
CA PRO A 40 -8.49 1.38 -1.11
C PRO A 40 -8.95 2.75 -1.59
N ASN A 41 -7.99 3.65 -1.65
CA ASN A 41 -8.26 4.96 -2.14
C ASN A 41 -7.88 4.89 -3.60
N ARG A 42 -8.81 5.31 -4.45
CA ARG A 42 -8.44 5.74 -5.80
C ARG A 42 -7.21 6.64 -5.66
N ARG A 43 -6.23 6.46 -6.53
CA ARG A 43 -4.97 7.19 -6.47
C ARG A 43 -4.89 8.16 -7.63
N LEU A 44 -4.18 9.26 -7.41
CA LEU A 44 -3.92 10.21 -8.47
C LEU A 44 -2.70 9.74 -9.24
N GLU A 45 -2.93 9.16 -10.42
CA GLU A 45 -1.86 8.79 -11.34
C GLU A 45 -1.58 9.98 -12.26
N VAL A 46 -0.30 10.20 -12.54
CA VAL A 46 0.17 11.31 -13.36
C VAL A 46 1.12 10.80 -14.43
N GLU A 47 0.70 10.90 -15.69
CA GLU A 47 1.57 10.69 -16.85
C GLU A 47 2.41 11.96 -17.10
N LEU A 48 3.72 11.87 -16.84
CA LEU A 48 4.62 12.98 -17.09
C LEU A 48 4.86 13.19 -18.60
N PRO A 49 5.11 14.43 -19.05
CA PRO A 49 5.50 14.71 -20.43
C PRO A 49 6.69 13.86 -20.86
N THR A 50 6.61 13.32 -22.09
CA THR A 50 7.72 12.58 -22.68
C THR A 50 8.23 13.24 -23.95
N ARG A 51 9.48 12.95 -24.33
CA ARG A 51 10.06 13.52 -25.56
C ARG A 51 9.34 13.08 -26.82
N TYR A 52 8.50 12.04 -26.71
CA TYR A 52 7.79 11.39 -27.79
C TYR A 52 6.26 11.60 -27.72
N ASP A 53 5.77 12.54 -26.91
CA ASP A 53 4.35 12.88 -26.90
C ASP A 53 3.92 13.34 -28.30
N LYS A 54 2.77 12.82 -28.75
CA LYS A 54 2.11 13.19 -30.02
C LYS A 54 0.75 13.78 -29.74
N ASN A 55 0.35 14.75 -30.56
CA ASN A 55 -1.01 15.29 -30.52
C ASN A 55 -2.00 14.33 -31.20
N SER A 56 -3.30 14.64 -31.14
CA SER A 56 -4.36 13.82 -31.77
C SER A 56 -4.22 13.68 -33.30
N GLY A 57 -3.43 14.55 -33.95
CA GLY A 57 -3.10 14.46 -35.37
C GLY A 57 -1.87 13.60 -35.70
N GLY A 58 -1.19 13.06 -34.68
CA GLY A 58 0.01 12.24 -34.84
C GLY A 58 1.32 13.03 -34.95
N ASP A 59 1.27 14.36 -34.88
CA ASP A 59 2.47 15.21 -34.90
C ASP A 59 3.12 15.27 -33.51
N TRP A 60 4.45 15.40 -33.48
CA TRP A 60 5.21 15.61 -32.25
C TRP A 60 4.74 16.87 -31.53
N VAL A 61 4.42 16.75 -30.24
CA VAL A 61 4.00 17.89 -29.41
C VAL A 61 5.15 18.89 -29.27
N TYR A 62 6.39 18.42 -29.19
CA TYR A 62 7.56 19.25 -28.94
C TYR A 62 8.47 19.34 -30.16
N LYS A 63 8.81 20.55 -30.59
CA LYS A 63 9.75 20.79 -31.70
C LYS A 63 11.21 20.62 -31.28
N GLY A 64 11.48 20.50 -29.98
CA GLY A 64 12.80 20.23 -29.45
C GLY A 64 12.88 20.27 -27.92
N TYR A 65 14.06 19.97 -27.40
CA TYR A 65 14.33 19.81 -25.96
C TYR A 65 13.90 21.02 -25.11
N LYS A 66 14.09 22.24 -25.61
CA LYS A 66 13.73 23.47 -24.87
C LYS A 66 12.21 23.58 -24.64
N GLU A 67 11.41 23.22 -25.63
CA GLU A 67 9.94 23.26 -25.55
C GLU A 67 9.40 22.15 -24.64
N PHE A 68 10.00 20.96 -24.75
CA PHE A 68 9.77 19.84 -23.85
C PHE A 68 10.02 20.24 -22.39
N MET A 69 11.22 20.74 -22.06
CA MET A 69 11.58 21.12 -20.69
C MET A 69 10.68 22.24 -20.15
N ALA A 70 10.30 23.21 -20.98
CA ALA A 70 9.37 24.26 -20.58
C ALA A 70 7.98 23.71 -20.25
N THR A 71 7.53 22.67 -20.95
CA THR A 71 6.26 21.98 -20.66
C THR A 71 6.38 21.11 -19.41
N PHE A 72 7.51 20.42 -19.23
CA PHE A 72 7.81 19.65 -18.02
C PHE A 72 7.81 20.53 -16.77
N ASP A 73 8.46 21.70 -16.82
CA ASP A 73 8.44 22.68 -15.73
C ASP A 73 7.02 23.18 -15.44
N LYS A 74 6.21 23.44 -16.47
CA LYS A 74 4.80 23.84 -16.30
C LYS A 74 3.94 22.75 -15.66
N VAL A 75 4.12 21.48 -16.04
CA VAL A 75 3.41 20.35 -15.42
C VAL A 75 3.77 20.24 -13.93
N ARG A 76 5.07 20.32 -13.59
CA ARG A 76 5.53 20.33 -12.19
C ARG A 76 4.88 21.46 -11.40
N GLU A 77 4.88 22.68 -11.95
CA GLU A 77 4.27 23.85 -11.31
C GLU A 77 2.74 23.73 -11.17
N ALA A 78 2.05 23.19 -12.18
CA ALA A 78 0.61 22.97 -12.13
C ALA A 78 0.23 21.98 -11.02
N LEU A 79 0.94 20.85 -10.91
CA LEU A 79 0.75 19.86 -9.84
C LEU A 79 1.00 20.48 -8.46
N ALA A 80 2.03 21.32 -8.34
CA ALA A 80 2.34 22.00 -7.09
C ALA A 80 1.26 22.99 -6.66
N LEU A 81 0.67 23.75 -7.60
CA LEU A 81 -0.45 24.65 -7.31
C LEU A 81 -1.69 23.87 -6.87
N LEU A 82 -1.99 22.78 -7.57
CA LEU A 82 -3.10 21.90 -7.25
C LEU A 82 -2.98 21.27 -5.84
N ALA A 83 -1.79 20.79 -5.47
CA ALA A 83 -1.52 20.31 -4.12
C ALA A 83 -1.63 21.40 -3.05
N ALA A 84 -1.22 22.65 -3.37
CA ALA A 84 -1.44 23.78 -2.47
C ALA A 84 -2.94 24.08 -2.27
N VAL A 85 -3.78 23.92 -3.31
CA VAL A 85 -5.23 24.02 -3.15
C VAL A 85 -5.77 22.89 -2.28
N ALA A 86 -5.31 21.66 -2.45
CA ALA A 86 -5.72 20.53 -1.60
C ALA A 86 -5.40 20.77 -0.11
N HIS A 87 -4.30 21.47 0.19
CA HIS A 87 -3.96 21.89 1.55
C HIS A 87 -4.92 22.96 2.11
N VAL A 88 -5.39 23.87 1.27
CA VAL A 88 -6.15 25.07 1.68
C VAL A 88 -7.67 24.89 1.63
N ASP A 89 -8.20 24.21 0.61
CA ASP A 89 -9.62 24.08 0.31
C ASP A 89 -9.91 22.77 -0.47
N GLN A 90 -10.23 21.70 0.27
CA GLN A 90 -10.53 20.37 -0.28
C GLN A 90 -11.72 20.34 -1.25
N LEU A 91 -12.70 21.24 -1.07
CA LEU A 91 -13.83 21.36 -2.00
C LEU A 91 -13.39 21.97 -3.33
N ALA A 92 -12.54 23.01 -3.27
CA ALA A 92 -11.96 23.60 -4.46
C ALA A 92 -11.04 22.63 -5.21
N TRP A 93 -10.26 21.84 -4.47
CA TRP A 93 -9.40 20.79 -5.02
C TRP A 93 -10.19 19.80 -5.88
N LYS A 94 -11.25 19.20 -5.32
CA LYS A 94 -12.15 18.28 -6.03
C LYS A 94 -12.82 18.96 -7.23
N TYR A 95 -13.26 20.22 -7.06
CA TYR A 95 -13.85 21.00 -8.15
C TYR A 95 -12.88 21.21 -9.32
N LEU A 96 -11.62 21.57 -9.06
CA LEU A 96 -10.60 21.78 -10.09
C LEU A 96 -10.25 20.47 -10.82
N LEU A 97 -10.11 19.36 -10.08
CA LEU A 97 -9.88 18.04 -10.67
C LEU A 97 -11.01 17.66 -11.65
N GLN A 98 -12.26 17.75 -11.20
CA GLN A 98 -13.40 17.29 -11.99
C GLN A 98 -13.74 18.24 -13.16
N ASN A 99 -13.76 19.55 -12.92
CA ASN A 99 -14.32 20.52 -13.89
C ASN A 99 -13.26 21.15 -14.79
N HIS A 100 -11.99 21.14 -14.39
CA HIS A 100 -10.91 21.77 -15.15
C HIS A 100 -9.78 20.83 -15.54
N CYS A 101 -9.60 19.69 -14.85
CA CYS A 101 -8.66 18.63 -15.26
C CYS A 101 -9.38 17.43 -15.91
N HIS A 102 -10.72 17.42 -15.90
CA HIS A 102 -11.57 16.36 -16.45
C HIS A 102 -11.35 14.98 -15.81
N VAL A 103 -11.04 14.97 -14.51
CA VAL A 103 -10.83 13.75 -13.73
C VAL A 103 -12.17 13.18 -13.25
N GLU A 104 -12.38 11.88 -13.47
CA GLU A 104 -13.57 11.19 -12.99
C GLU A 104 -13.45 10.83 -11.50
N LEU A 105 -14.12 11.61 -10.65
CA LEU A 105 -14.07 11.44 -9.18
C LEU A 105 -15.11 10.44 -8.62
N GLY A 106 -15.99 9.85 -9.44
CA GLY A 106 -17.06 8.93 -9.02
C GLY A 106 -17.37 7.85 -10.06
N GLY A 107 -17.94 6.72 -9.63
CA GLY A 107 -18.40 5.61 -10.49
C GLY A 107 -19.83 5.84 -10.99
N GLY A 108 -20.20 5.23 -12.11
CA GLY A 108 -21.43 5.46 -12.86
C GLY A 108 -22.68 5.78 -12.02
N GLY A 109 -23.22 6.98 -12.20
CA GLY A 109 -24.55 7.37 -11.74
C GLY A 109 -24.63 8.27 -10.50
N GLU A 110 -23.63 8.29 -9.62
CA GLU A 110 -23.65 9.18 -8.45
C GLU A 110 -23.02 10.54 -8.78
N ARG A 111 -23.85 11.57 -8.93
CA ARG A 111 -23.44 12.99 -9.07
C ARG A 111 -22.82 13.60 -7.80
N ASN A 112 -22.38 12.78 -6.86
CA ASN A 112 -21.90 13.26 -5.57
C ASN A 112 -20.37 13.27 -5.53
N PHE A 113 -19.80 14.39 -5.10
CA PHE A 113 -18.38 14.49 -4.76
C PHE A 113 -18.02 13.37 -3.78
N PRO A 114 -16.84 12.75 -3.87
CA PRO A 114 -16.36 11.88 -2.80
C PRO A 114 -16.43 12.69 -1.49
N LEU A 115 -17.15 12.14 -0.50
CA LEU A 115 -17.37 12.79 0.79
C LEU A 115 -16.04 12.97 1.56
N GLU A 116 -15.07 12.10 1.29
CA GLU A 116 -13.75 12.08 1.92
C GLU A 116 -12.74 12.96 1.18
N ASP A 117 -11.81 13.55 1.93
CA ASP A 117 -10.74 14.38 1.39
C ASP A 117 -9.81 13.56 0.47
N ILE A 118 -9.43 14.14 -0.66
CA ILE A 118 -8.53 13.48 -1.61
C ILE A 118 -7.11 13.98 -1.30
N PRO A 119 -6.19 13.11 -0.84
CA PRO A 119 -4.82 13.51 -0.57
C PRO A 119 -4.11 13.91 -1.85
N ALA A 120 -3.30 14.98 -1.81
CA ALA A 120 -2.44 15.39 -2.91
C ALA A 120 -1.15 14.54 -2.95
N ARG A 121 -1.33 13.23 -3.14
CA ARG A 121 -0.26 12.24 -3.33
C ARG A 121 -0.34 11.67 -4.73
N PHE A 122 0.76 11.71 -5.47
CA PHE A 122 0.77 11.35 -6.90
C PHE A 122 1.60 10.11 -7.18
N ILE A 123 1.07 9.20 -8.00
CA ILE A 123 1.81 8.12 -8.62
C ILE A 123 2.31 8.59 -9.99
N LEU A 124 3.62 8.58 -10.20
CA LEU A 124 4.24 9.03 -11.43
C LEU A 124 4.38 7.87 -12.42
N ILE A 125 3.92 8.10 -13.65
CA ILE A 125 4.10 7.22 -14.80
C ILE A 125 5.00 7.95 -15.81
N ILE A 126 6.15 7.34 -16.13
CA ILE A 126 7.15 7.91 -17.04
C ILE A 126 7.54 6.87 -18.09
N LEU A 127 6.78 6.81 -19.18
CA LEU A 127 7.00 5.85 -20.28
C LEU A 127 6.85 6.56 -21.62
N GLU A 128 7.87 6.47 -22.49
CA GLU A 128 7.91 7.12 -23.80
C GLU A 128 7.46 6.18 -24.92
N ASN A 129 6.64 6.67 -25.85
CA ASN A 129 6.28 5.94 -27.06
C ASN A 129 7.31 6.23 -28.18
N GLN A 130 8.40 5.48 -28.26
CA GLN A 130 9.49 5.71 -29.22
C GLN A 130 9.17 5.28 -30.67
N GLY A 131 7.90 5.34 -31.08
CA GLY A 131 7.45 4.87 -32.40
C GLY A 131 7.38 3.34 -32.51
N GLN A 132 7.51 2.66 -31.38
CA GLN A 132 7.23 1.23 -31.21
C GLN A 132 5.77 1.05 -30.78
N PRO A 133 5.19 -0.16 -30.95
CA PRO A 133 3.83 -0.41 -30.47
C PRO A 133 3.66 -0.23 -28.95
N LYS A 134 4.75 -0.19 -28.16
CA LYS A 134 4.76 -0.15 -26.69
C LYS A 134 5.61 0.99 -26.13
N LYS A 135 5.28 1.46 -24.90
CA LYS A 135 5.99 2.55 -24.23
C LYS A 135 7.19 1.99 -23.45
N THR A 136 8.33 2.68 -23.44
CA THR A 136 9.54 2.25 -22.71
C THR A 136 10.07 3.35 -21.80
N TYR A 137 10.92 3.01 -20.83
CA TYR A 137 11.52 4.03 -19.96
C TYR A 137 12.45 4.97 -20.74
N PRO A 138 12.41 6.29 -20.45
CA PRO A 138 13.34 7.23 -21.07
C PRO A 138 14.78 6.94 -20.66
N VAL A 139 15.71 7.08 -21.59
CA VAL A 139 17.17 7.04 -21.30
C VAL A 139 17.56 8.11 -20.27
N SER A 140 16.81 9.20 -20.21
CA SER A 140 16.99 10.31 -19.28
C SER A 140 16.22 10.17 -17.96
N LEU A 141 15.65 8.99 -17.65
CA LEU A 141 14.83 8.77 -16.46
C LEU A 141 15.46 9.33 -15.17
N GLU A 142 16.75 9.07 -14.96
CA GLU A 142 17.52 9.61 -13.83
C GLU A 142 17.43 11.14 -13.76
N GLY A 143 17.74 11.81 -14.87
CA GLY A 143 17.73 13.27 -14.96
C GLY A 143 16.33 13.87 -14.85
N ASP A 144 15.32 13.20 -15.39
CA ASP A 144 13.93 13.67 -15.35
C ASP A 144 13.36 13.60 -13.91
N LEU A 145 13.67 12.53 -13.15
CA LEU A 145 13.35 12.42 -11.73
C LEU A 145 14.09 13.45 -10.87
N VAL A 146 15.38 13.68 -11.15
CA VAL A 146 16.16 14.74 -10.48
C VAL A 146 15.62 16.13 -10.81
N HIS A 147 15.12 16.34 -12.02
CA HIS A 147 14.52 17.60 -12.43
C HIS A 147 13.18 17.87 -11.74
N LEU A 148 12.40 16.82 -11.48
CA LEU A 148 11.13 16.91 -10.76
C LEU A 148 11.31 17.17 -9.27
N CYS A 149 12.11 16.34 -8.58
CA CYS A 149 12.21 16.33 -7.11
C CYS A 149 13.47 17.03 -6.55
N GLY A 150 14.40 17.44 -7.42
CA GLY A 150 15.64 18.09 -7.02
C GLY A 150 15.48 19.58 -6.72
N VAL A 151 16.60 20.24 -6.41
CA VAL A 151 16.68 21.66 -5.98
C VAL A 151 16.16 22.65 -7.04
N ARG A 152 15.93 22.22 -8.28
CA ARG A 152 15.36 23.05 -9.34
C ARG A 152 13.99 23.61 -8.96
N GLN A 153 13.20 22.88 -8.17
CA GLN A 153 11.93 23.38 -7.63
C GLN A 153 12.07 24.62 -6.73
N ARG A 154 13.28 24.95 -6.26
CA ARG A 154 13.60 26.18 -5.52
C ARG A 154 14.19 27.28 -6.37
N THR A 155 15.07 26.89 -7.29
CA THR A 155 15.96 27.82 -8.01
C THR A 155 15.39 28.24 -9.36
N HIS A 156 14.42 27.50 -9.90
CA HIS A 156 13.89 27.68 -11.25
C HIS A 156 12.36 27.60 -11.27
N THR A 157 11.71 28.53 -10.56
CA THR A 157 10.25 28.71 -10.57
C THR A 157 9.85 29.87 -11.49
N SER A 158 8.78 29.70 -12.25
CA SER A 158 8.23 30.76 -13.10
C SER A 158 7.56 31.86 -12.27
N ARG A 159 7.60 33.10 -12.77
CA ARG A 159 6.91 34.23 -12.14
C ARG A 159 5.39 34.01 -12.07
N SER A 160 4.81 33.41 -13.11
CA SER A 160 3.39 33.06 -13.14
C SER A 160 3.00 32.07 -12.04
N TYR A 161 3.86 31.09 -11.76
CA TYR A 161 3.66 30.15 -10.67
C TYR A 161 3.70 30.84 -9.30
N GLN A 162 4.70 31.69 -9.06
CA GLN A 162 4.82 32.44 -7.80
C GLN A 162 3.58 33.31 -7.55
N VAL A 163 3.10 34.05 -8.57
CA VAL A 163 1.89 34.87 -8.48
C VAL A 163 0.64 34.03 -8.20
N ALA A 164 0.54 32.82 -8.78
CA ALA A 164 -0.58 31.93 -8.50
C ALA A 164 -0.51 31.41 -7.05
N LEU A 165 0.68 31.06 -6.55
CA LEU A 165 0.87 30.57 -5.19
C LEU A 165 0.58 31.65 -4.14
N GLU A 166 0.95 32.90 -4.40
CA GLU A 166 0.58 34.06 -3.57
C GLU A 166 -0.94 34.23 -3.48
N LYS A 167 -1.66 34.04 -4.58
CA LYS A 167 -3.13 34.08 -4.59
C LYS A 167 -3.74 32.94 -3.78
N ILE A 168 -3.17 31.74 -3.84
CA ILE A 168 -3.60 30.60 -3.02
C ILE A 168 -3.36 30.91 -1.53
N ALA A 169 -2.16 31.38 -1.18
CA ALA A 169 -1.80 31.75 0.20
C ALA A 169 -2.74 32.83 0.77
N ALA A 170 -3.13 33.82 -0.02
CA ALA A 170 -4.08 34.86 0.39
C ALA A 170 -5.50 34.33 0.67
N LEU A 171 -5.86 33.16 0.14
CA LEU A 171 -7.14 32.49 0.39
C LEU A 171 -7.10 31.55 1.60
N ASP A 172 -5.91 31.25 2.12
CA ASP A 172 -5.75 30.41 3.31
C ASP A 172 -6.06 31.19 4.58
N LYS A 173 -7.08 30.73 5.31
CA LYS A 173 -7.52 31.35 6.56
C LYS A 173 -6.50 31.17 7.70
N ASN A 174 -5.61 30.19 7.58
CA ASN A 174 -4.60 29.83 8.57
C ASN A 174 -3.28 30.61 8.37
N LEU A 175 -3.02 31.11 7.15
CA LEU A 175 -1.85 31.94 6.82
C LEU A 175 -2.18 33.44 6.89
N LYS A 176 -2.10 34.00 8.10
CA LYS A 176 -2.23 35.45 8.33
C LYS A 176 -0.86 36.12 8.51
N SER A 177 -0.82 37.45 8.36
CA SER A 177 0.40 38.25 8.63
C SER A 177 0.95 37.95 10.03
N GLY A 178 2.22 37.53 10.09
CA GLY A 178 2.92 37.14 11.32
C GLY A 178 2.88 35.64 11.67
N LYS A 179 2.18 34.79 10.90
CA LYS A 179 2.25 33.33 11.04
C LYS A 179 3.43 32.75 10.22
N PRO A 180 4.09 31.68 10.69
CA PRO A 180 5.12 31.00 9.91
C PRO A 180 4.60 30.59 8.53
N GLY A 181 5.44 30.68 7.51
CA GLY A 181 5.13 30.15 6.19
C GLY A 181 5.00 28.62 6.22
N VAL A 182 4.26 28.07 5.26
CA VAL A 182 4.03 26.62 5.14
C VAL A 182 4.77 26.07 3.93
N ASP A 183 5.49 24.98 4.11
CA ASP A 183 6.06 24.19 3.02
C ASP A 183 5.19 22.93 2.81
N VAL A 184 4.30 22.97 1.83
CA VAL A 184 3.44 21.85 1.45
C VAL A 184 4.31 20.78 0.81
N LYS A 185 4.49 19.68 1.55
CA LYS A 185 5.22 18.51 1.08
C LYS A 185 4.29 17.64 0.25
N ILE A 186 4.67 17.38 -0.99
CA ILE A 186 3.88 16.66 -1.98
C ILE A 186 4.54 15.31 -2.20
N PRO A 187 4.01 14.23 -1.60
CA PRO A 187 4.59 12.92 -1.80
C PRO A 187 4.32 12.44 -3.23
N VAL A 188 5.38 11.98 -3.88
CA VAL A 188 5.33 11.41 -5.22
C VAL A 188 5.98 10.05 -5.21
N ARG A 189 5.31 9.06 -5.79
CA ARG A 189 5.80 7.69 -5.85
C ARG A 189 5.91 7.28 -7.30
N MET A 190 7.06 6.76 -7.72
CA MET A 190 7.17 6.22 -9.08
C MET A 190 6.52 4.83 -9.14
N ARG A 191 5.76 4.57 -10.21
CA ARG A 191 5.32 3.21 -10.57
C ARG A 191 6.32 2.66 -11.59
N PHE A 192 7.04 1.63 -11.20
CA PHE A 192 7.88 0.83 -12.09
C PHE A 192 7.09 -0.39 -12.52
N HIS A 193 6.70 -0.44 -13.79
CA HIS A 193 6.03 -1.56 -14.43
C HIS A 193 6.90 -2.14 -15.56
N ILE A 194 6.71 -3.43 -15.88
CA ILE A 194 7.34 -4.11 -17.02
C ILE A 194 6.24 -4.73 -17.89
N ASP A 195 6.09 -4.24 -19.12
CA ASP A 195 5.05 -4.68 -20.06
C ASP A 195 5.35 -6.04 -20.72
N GLU A 196 6.61 -6.49 -20.79
CA GLU A 196 7.01 -7.77 -21.37
C GLU A 196 8.28 -8.37 -20.75
N ALA A 197 8.35 -9.71 -20.72
CA ALA A 197 9.52 -10.49 -20.34
C ALA A 197 10.83 -10.08 -21.07
N LYS A 198 10.73 -9.70 -22.36
CA LYS A 198 11.87 -9.29 -23.20
C LYS A 198 12.42 -7.90 -22.83
N GLU A 199 11.62 -7.08 -22.18
CA GLU A 199 11.97 -5.72 -21.72
C GLU A 199 12.47 -5.69 -20.28
N MET A 200 12.60 -6.87 -19.64
CA MET A 200 13.04 -7.02 -18.26
C MET A 200 14.49 -6.57 -18.08
N SER A 201 14.74 -5.26 -18.01
CA SER A 201 16.05 -4.70 -17.71
C SER A 201 16.10 -4.22 -16.27
N PRO A 202 17.18 -4.50 -15.51
CA PRO A 202 17.38 -3.87 -14.21
C PRO A 202 17.83 -2.40 -14.33
N GLU A 203 18.18 -1.92 -15.52
CA GLU A 203 18.74 -0.57 -15.73
C GLU A 203 17.81 0.57 -15.27
N PRO A 204 16.48 0.55 -15.50
CA PRO A 204 15.60 1.59 -14.98
C PRO A 204 15.60 1.65 -13.45
N LEU A 205 15.66 0.51 -12.77
CA LEU A 205 15.82 0.47 -11.30
C LEU A 205 17.12 1.16 -10.87
N GLU A 206 18.22 0.95 -11.60
CA GLU A 206 19.50 1.62 -11.32
C GLU A 206 19.44 3.13 -11.59
N LEU A 207 18.71 3.57 -12.63
CA LEU A 207 18.50 4.99 -12.92
C LEU A 207 17.67 5.68 -11.83
N ILE A 208 16.64 5.01 -11.32
CA ILE A 208 15.82 5.51 -10.20
C ILE A 208 16.66 5.62 -8.93
N GLN A 209 17.46 4.60 -8.63
CA GLN A 209 18.38 4.61 -7.49
C GLN A 209 19.38 5.76 -7.55
N ARG A 210 19.99 5.98 -8.72
CA ARG A 210 20.90 7.12 -8.92
C ARG A 210 20.20 8.47 -8.78
N ALA A 211 18.95 8.59 -9.24
CA ALA A 211 18.18 9.81 -9.09
C ALA A 211 17.91 10.16 -7.61
N GLU A 212 17.56 9.17 -6.79
CA GLU A 212 17.39 9.32 -5.34
C GLU A 212 18.68 9.84 -4.67
N GLU A 213 19.82 9.21 -4.98
CA GLU A 213 21.12 9.60 -4.44
C GLU A 213 21.52 11.02 -4.84
N LEU A 214 21.36 11.36 -6.13
CA LEU A 214 21.65 12.69 -6.66
C LEU A 214 20.75 13.76 -6.04
N ASN A 215 19.45 13.47 -5.91
CA ASN A 215 18.51 14.38 -5.26
C ASN A 215 18.97 14.71 -3.84
N ARG A 216 19.31 13.68 -3.05
CA ARG A 216 19.82 13.89 -1.69
C ARG A 216 21.10 14.74 -1.68
N LEU A 217 22.08 14.41 -2.52
CA LEU A 217 23.34 15.16 -2.59
C LEU A 217 23.10 16.64 -2.97
N HIS A 218 22.23 16.88 -3.94
CA HIS A 218 21.87 18.23 -4.36
C HIS A 218 21.18 19.02 -3.24
N TRP A 219 20.22 18.41 -2.54
CA TRP A 219 19.53 19.04 -1.41
C TRP A 219 20.48 19.35 -0.25
N ALA A 220 21.32 18.40 0.16
CA ALA A 220 22.31 18.62 1.21
C ALA A 220 23.25 19.80 0.89
N LYS A 221 23.72 19.89 -0.36
CA LYS A 221 24.56 21.01 -0.82
C LYS A 221 23.80 22.34 -0.85
N TYR A 222 22.55 22.35 -1.30
CA TYR A 222 21.74 23.57 -1.35
C TYR A 222 21.46 24.13 0.04
N GLU A 223 21.20 23.26 1.01
CA GLU A 223 20.90 23.66 2.38
C GLU A 223 22.08 24.26 3.12
N GLN A 224 23.30 23.83 2.76
CA GLN A 224 24.54 24.44 3.26
C GLN A 224 24.91 25.73 2.51
N SER A 225 24.18 26.07 1.44
CA SER A 225 24.47 27.25 0.64
C SER A 225 23.79 28.50 1.18
N SER A 226 24.34 29.67 0.86
CA SER A 226 23.73 30.97 1.15
C SER A 226 22.40 31.21 0.43
N ASN A 227 22.01 30.34 -0.50
CA ASN A 227 20.75 30.43 -1.24
C ASN A 227 19.60 29.75 -0.51
N PHE A 228 19.85 29.05 0.60
CA PHE A 228 18.80 28.46 1.42
C PHE A 228 18.04 29.56 2.17
N HIS A 229 16.73 29.54 2.04
CA HIS A 229 15.83 30.46 2.75
C HIS A 229 14.65 29.68 3.31
N GLU A 230 14.28 30.00 4.56
CA GLU A 230 13.02 29.54 5.16
C GLU A 230 11.81 30.10 4.41
N VAL A 231 10.64 29.47 4.60
CA VAL A 231 9.41 29.97 3.98
C VAL A 231 9.03 31.28 4.66
N ALA A 232 8.89 32.34 3.87
CA ALA A 232 8.49 33.64 4.39
C ALA A 232 7.14 33.57 5.13
N ALA A 233 7.00 34.36 6.20
CA ALA A 233 5.78 34.42 6.98
C ALA A 233 4.55 34.72 6.09
N GLY A 234 3.45 34.00 6.32
CA GLY A 234 2.22 34.12 5.54
C GLY A 234 2.31 33.61 4.08
N SER A 235 3.40 32.93 3.70
CA SER A 235 3.57 32.39 2.35
C SER A 235 3.44 30.88 2.31
N ILE A 236 3.02 30.35 1.16
CA ILE A 236 3.07 28.93 0.84
C ILE A 236 4.25 28.67 -0.07
N ARG A 237 4.91 27.54 0.12
CA ARG A 237 5.87 26.93 -0.80
C ARG A 237 5.49 25.46 -0.99
N CYS A 238 5.80 24.89 -2.15
CA CYS A 238 5.58 23.46 -2.40
C CYS A 238 6.90 22.73 -2.62
N THR A 239 6.95 21.46 -2.23
CA THR A 239 8.13 20.59 -2.33
C THR A 239 7.71 19.19 -2.72
N PHE A 240 8.09 18.73 -3.90
CA PHE A 240 7.92 17.32 -4.26
C PHE A 240 8.93 16.48 -3.47
N VAL A 241 8.44 15.39 -2.89
CA VAL A 241 9.20 14.45 -2.07
C VAL A 241 9.02 13.06 -2.66
N LEU A 242 10.11 12.47 -3.14
CA LEU A 242 10.09 11.12 -3.71
C LEU A 242 9.91 10.08 -2.59
N GLU A 243 8.85 9.30 -2.67
CA GLU A 243 8.54 8.14 -1.83
C GLU A 243 9.17 6.86 -2.42
N PRO A 244 9.34 5.79 -1.61
CA PRO A 244 9.83 4.49 -2.07
C PRO A 244 9.18 3.96 -3.35
N LEU A 245 9.95 3.37 -4.24
CA LEU A 245 9.47 2.93 -5.56
C LEU A 245 8.40 1.84 -5.50
N MET A 246 7.26 2.04 -6.15
CA MET A 246 6.29 0.97 -6.34
C MET A 246 6.68 0.10 -7.54
N ALA A 247 7.00 -1.17 -7.33
CA ALA A 247 7.33 -2.10 -8.42
C ALA A 247 6.16 -3.04 -8.70
N ASP A 248 5.72 -3.07 -9.95
CA ASP A 248 4.63 -3.89 -10.46
C ASP A 248 5.15 -4.75 -11.62
N PHE A 249 4.88 -6.05 -11.53
CA PHE A 249 5.31 -7.06 -12.50
C PHE A 249 4.13 -7.97 -12.92
N ASN A 250 2.88 -7.53 -12.71
CA ASN A 250 1.68 -8.35 -12.89
C ASN A 250 1.11 -8.34 -14.33
N ASP A 251 1.93 -8.36 -15.38
CA ASP A 251 1.41 -8.35 -16.76
C ASP A 251 1.28 -9.76 -17.37
N HIS A 252 0.15 -9.99 -18.04
CA HIS A 252 -0.29 -11.22 -18.71
C HIS A 252 0.62 -11.69 -19.87
N SER A 253 1.71 -10.96 -20.15
CA SER A 253 2.67 -11.24 -21.22
C SER A 253 3.94 -11.95 -20.74
N ILE A 254 4.08 -12.25 -19.45
CA ILE A 254 5.08 -13.22 -18.93
C ILE A 254 4.64 -14.66 -19.29
N THR A 255 4.22 -14.87 -20.53
CA THR A 255 3.95 -16.18 -21.13
C THR A 255 5.12 -16.62 -22.01
N ASP A 256 5.98 -15.68 -22.41
CA ASP A 256 7.23 -15.95 -23.10
C ASP A 256 8.31 -16.43 -22.09
N PRO A 257 9.16 -17.42 -22.45
CA PRO A 257 10.24 -17.87 -21.58
C PRO A 257 11.18 -16.71 -21.24
N ILE A 258 11.12 -16.22 -20.00
CA ILE A 258 12.12 -15.28 -19.51
C ILE A 258 13.45 -16.04 -19.42
N SER A 259 14.56 -15.40 -19.80
CA SER A 259 15.86 -15.96 -19.46
C SER A 259 15.98 -16.01 -17.93
N ALA A 260 16.13 -17.21 -17.34
CA ALA A 260 16.34 -17.39 -15.90
C ALA A 260 17.42 -16.47 -15.32
N THR A 261 18.41 -16.09 -16.13
CA THR A 261 19.47 -15.13 -15.74
C THR A 261 18.94 -13.71 -15.56
N LEU A 262 17.99 -13.27 -16.39
CA LEU A 262 17.40 -11.94 -16.35
C LEU A 262 16.41 -11.82 -15.19
N PHE A 263 15.55 -12.83 -15.02
CA PHE A 263 14.64 -12.94 -13.89
C PHE A 263 15.40 -12.98 -12.55
N GLY A 264 16.44 -13.81 -12.46
CA GLY A 264 17.30 -13.87 -11.27
C GLY A 264 17.99 -12.55 -10.95
N LYS A 265 18.46 -11.80 -11.96
CA LYS A 265 19.04 -10.46 -11.77
C LYS A 265 18.00 -9.46 -11.25
N LEU A 266 16.78 -9.48 -11.80
CA LEU A 266 15.68 -8.63 -11.34
C LEU A 266 15.31 -8.97 -9.90
N ALA A 267 15.06 -10.24 -9.59
CA ALA A 267 14.70 -10.70 -8.25
C ALA A 267 15.77 -10.34 -7.21
N ALA A 268 17.05 -10.47 -7.54
CA ALA A 268 18.15 -10.09 -6.66
C ALA A 268 18.20 -8.57 -6.39
N ARG A 269 17.73 -7.73 -7.31
CA ARG A 269 17.62 -6.27 -7.10
C ARG A 269 16.35 -5.89 -6.37
N VAL A 270 15.24 -6.58 -6.66
CA VAL A 270 13.95 -6.34 -6.02
C VAL A 270 13.95 -6.78 -4.56
N PHE A 271 14.64 -7.87 -4.23
CA PHE A 271 14.74 -8.45 -2.89
C PHE A 271 16.19 -8.48 -2.38
N ASP A 272 16.92 -7.38 -2.55
CA ASP A 272 18.32 -7.31 -2.12
C ASP A 272 18.44 -7.52 -0.61
N SER A 273 19.49 -8.24 -0.21
CA SER A 273 19.86 -8.46 1.19
C SER A 273 20.46 -7.24 1.88
N ASN A 274 20.74 -6.16 1.14
CA ASN A 274 21.31 -4.95 1.70
C ASN A 274 20.27 -3.82 1.81
N ARG A 275 19.96 -3.43 3.06
CA ARG A 275 19.17 -2.23 3.33
C ARG A 275 20.01 -0.99 3.04
N ARG A 276 19.64 -0.21 2.03
CA ARG A 276 20.13 1.16 1.81
C ARG A 276 19.86 1.99 3.06
N SER A 277 20.79 2.87 3.41
CA SER A 277 20.58 3.77 4.55
C SER A 277 19.31 4.59 4.34
N TYR A 278 18.49 4.70 5.38
CA TYR A 278 17.32 5.58 5.39
C TYR A 278 17.68 7.03 5.01
N GLU A 279 18.85 7.48 5.43
CA GLU A 279 19.39 8.81 5.12
C GLU A 279 19.73 8.98 3.63
N LEU A 280 19.97 7.88 2.89
CA LEU A 280 20.21 7.90 1.45
C LEU A 280 18.92 8.06 0.64
N ALA A 281 17.81 7.49 1.13
CA ALA A 281 16.51 7.49 0.44
C ALA A 281 15.67 8.76 0.73
N ASN A 282 15.97 9.48 1.81
CA ASN A 282 15.15 10.60 2.26
C ASN A 282 15.95 11.89 2.42
N THR A 283 15.39 13.00 1.94
CA THR A 283 15.86 14.35 2.28
C THR A 283 15.28 14.76 3.64
N LYS A 284 15.79 15.83 4.29
CA LYS A 284 15.17 16.38 5.52
C LYS A 284 13.69 16.82 5.34
N TYR A 285 13.22 16.79 4.10
CA TYR A 285 11.84 17.09 3.74
C TYR A 285 10.94 15.84 3.78
N HIS A 286 11.41 14.64 4.11
CA HIS A 286 10.47 13.66 4.69
C HIS A 286 10.05 14.13 6.08
N GLU A 287 8.85 13.76 6.54
CA GLU A 287 8.50 14.00 7.95
C GLU A 287 9.59 13.33 8.81
N GLU A 288 10.13 14.07 9.78
CA GLU A 288 10.82 13.45 10.89
C GLU A 288 9.77 12.58 11.59
N VAL A 289 9.66 11.32 11.17
CA VAL A 289 8.98 10.32 11.96
C VAL A 289 9.82 10.20 13.22
N ASP A 290 9.39 10.91 14.26
CA ASP A 290 10.04 11.00 15.56
C ASP A 290 10.05 9.60 16.20
N THR A 291 11.01 8.77 15.81
CA THR A 291 11.02 7.36 16.19
C THR A 291 12.45 6.86 16.34
N ASP A 292 12.82 6.58 17.58
CA ASP A 292 13.88 5.65 17.95
C ASP A 292 13.66 4.23 17.38
N ASN A 293 12.58 3.99 16.61
CA ASN A 293 12.15 2.69 16.11
C ASN A 293 12.51 2.51 14.62
N GLN A 294 13.58 1.74 14.36
CA GLN A 294 14.08 1.45 13.00
C GLN A 294 13.07 0.72 12.08
N SER A 295 11.99 0.16 12.64
CA SER A 295 10.94 -0.57 11.90
C SER A 295 9.99 0.32 11.10
N LEU A 296 9.87 1.61 11.45
CA LEU A 296 8.95 2.53 10.76
C LEU A 296 9.59 3.25 9.56
N ARG A 297 10.91 3.10 9.38
CA ARG A 297 11.66 3.72 8.29
C ARG A 297 11.28 3.10 6.93
N PRO A 298 10.74 3.85 5.95
CA PRO A 298 10.48 3.38 4.60
C PRO A 298 11.66 2.60 4.00
N LEU A 299 11.34 1.49 3.35
CA LEU A 299 12.30 0.69 2.60
C LEU A 299 12.41 1.21 1.16
N GLN A 300 13.38 0.67 0.43
CA GLN A 300 13.78 1.09 -0.91
C GLN A 300 12.66 1.03 -1.96
N LEU A 301 11.93 -0.09 -2.00
CA LEU A 301 10.78 -0.28 -2.85
C LEU A 301 9.50 -0.09 -2.02
N GLY A 302 9.51 -0.64 -0.80
CA GLY A 302 8.34 -0.55 0.07
C GLY A 302 7.23 -1.50 -0.40
N THR A 303 6.75 -1.41 -1.65
CA THR A 303 5.71 -2.27 -2.22
C THR A 303 6.17 -2.93 -3.52
N VAL A 304 5.96 -4.25 -3.63
CA VAL A 304 6.22 -5.06 -4.82
C VAL A 304 5.01 -5.93 -5.16
N HIS A 305 4.64 -6.00 -6.43
CA HIS A 305 3.60 -6.89 -6.97
C HIS A 305 4.21 -7.80 -8.01
N LEU A 306 4.07 -9.11 -7.83
CA LEU A 306 4.63 -10.13 -8.72
C LEU A 306 3.56 -11.12 -9.15
N GLU A 307 3.43 -11.32 -10.46
CA GLU A 307 2.64 -12.40 -11.02
C GLU A 307 3.53 -13.62 -11.22
N CYS A 308 3.24 -14.66 -10.45
CA CYS A 308 3.88 -15.95 -10.55
C CYS A 308 3.10 -16.79 -11.56
N ALA A 309 3.35 -16.54 -12.85
CA ALA A 309 2.67 -17.25 -13.93
C ALA A 309 2.99 -18.76 -13.91
N ALA A 310 2.04 -19.58 -14.38
CA ALA A 310 2.18 -21.05 -14.48
C ALA A 310 3.38 -21.48 -15.35
N VAL A 311 3.90 -20.59 -16.20
CA VAL A 311 5.05 -20.85 -17.06
C VAL A 311 6.40 -20.77 -16.35
N LEU A 312 6.46 -20.24 -15.10
CA LEU A 312 7.70 -20.18 -14.33
C LEU A 312 8.23 -21.59 -14.05
N GLN A 313 9.48 -21.84 -14.42
CA GLN A 313 10.09 -23.13 -14.14
C GLN A 313 10.44 -23.22 -12.65
N HIS A 314 10.56 -24.45 -12.16
CA HIS A 314 10.97 -24.72 -10.78
C HIS A 314 12.22 -23.91 -10.37
N ARG A 315 13.24 -23.83 -11.25
CA ARG A 315 14.48 -23.06 -11.04
C ARG A 315 14.24 -21.56 -10.80
N ASP A 316 13.28 -20.97 -11.50
CA ASP A 316 12.94 -19.54 -11.37
C ASP A 316 12.31 -19.26 -10.01
N VAL A 317 11.40 -20.14 -9.58
CA VAL A 317 10.77 -20.07 -8.26
C VAL A 317 11.81 -20.23 -7.15
N GLU A 318 12.80 -21.13 -7.30
CA GLU A 318 13.88 -21.26 -6.30
C GLU A 318 14.72 -19.98 -6.19
N ALA A 319 15.10 -19.40 -7.33
CA ALA A 319 15.90 -18.19 -7.36
C ALA A 319 15.18 -17.01 -6.71
N MET A 320 13.89 -16.83 -7.03
CA MET A 320 13.03 -15.82 -6.43
C MET A 320 12.90 -16.00 -4.92
N CYS A 321 12.49 -17.19 -4.47
CA CYS A 321 12.32 -17.49 -3.04
C CYS A 321 13.64 -17.34 -2.25
N SER A 322 14.77 -17.65 -2.87
CA SER A 322 16.11 -17.47 -2.28
C SER A 322 16.47 -15.99 -2.10
N ALA A 323 16.01 -15.10 -2.97
CA ALA A 323 16.19 -13.66 -2.81
C ALA A 323 15.25 -13.11 -1.72
N MET A 324 13.98 -13.54 -1.72
CA MET A 324 12.95 -13.06 -0.80
C MET A 324 13.25 -13.36 0.67
N VAL A 325 13.88 -14.50 0.98
CA VAL A 325 14.19 -14.91 2.36
C VAL A 325 15.13 -13.94 3.09
N VAL A 326 15.93 -13.18 2.35
CA VAL A 326 16.90 -12.21 2.87
C VAL A 326 16.53 -10.78 2.50
N ASN A 327 15.32 -10.54 1.98
CA ASN A 327 14.85 -9.24 1.50
C ASN A 327 14.99 -8.10 2.53
N GLN A 328 15.67 -7.02 2.15
CA GLN A 328 15.82 -5.80 2.96
C GLN A 328 15.30 -4.54 2.25
N THR A 329 14.59 -4.71 1.14
CA THR A 329 14.17 -3.63 0.22
C THR A 329 12.66 -3.45 0.16
N THR A 330 11.90 -4.51 0.49
CA THR A 330 10.45 -4.60 0.30
C THR A 330 9.75 -4.90 1.62
N ARG A 331 8.66 -4.17 1.93
CA ARG A 331 7.90 -4.31 3.19
C ARG A 331 6.54 -4.94 2.95
N LYS A 332 5.91 -4.55 1.84
CA LYS A 332 4.62 -5.01 1.34
C LYS A 332 4.85 -5.79 0.06
N LEU A 333 4.36 -7.03 0.00
CA LEU A 333 4.49 -7.90 -1.15
C LEU A 333 3.11 -8.45 -1.54
N SER A 334 2.81 -8.44 -2.83
CA SER A 334 1.71 -9.21 -3.41
C SER A 334 2.25 -10.25 -4.38
N LEU A 335 1.75 -11.47 -4.28
CA LEU A 335 2.05 -12.57 -5.20
C LEU A 335 0.74 -13.06 -5.81
N THR A 336 0.56 -12.91 -7.12
CA THR A 336 -0.51 -13.59 -7.85
C THR A 336 -0.02 -15.00 -8.20
N LEU A 337 -0.65 -16.03 -7.63
CA LEU A 337 -0.18 -17.40 -7.68
C LEU A 337 -0.88 -18.20 -8.78
N GLY A 338 -0.42 -18.09 -10.03
CA GLY A 338 -0.84 -18.95 -11.14
C GLY A 338 -0.24 -20.35 -11.07
N MET A 339 -0.32 -21.02 -9.92
CA MET A 339 0.34 -22.30 -9.67
C MET A 339 -0.29 -23.43 -10.51
N ASP A 340 0.56 -24.30 -11.07
CA ASP A 340 0.12 -25.62 -11.51
C ASP A 340 -0.31 -26.44 -10.27
N PRO A 341 -1.56 -26.92 -10.18
CA PRO A 341 -2.06 -27.70 -9.04
C PRO A 341 -1.20 -28.94 -8.72
N TYR A 342 -0.51 -29.50 -9.72
CA TYR A 342 0.31 -30.70 -9.55
C TYR A 342 1.63 -30.42 -8.80
N ASP A 343 2.10 -29.17 -8.80
CA ASP A 343 3.35 -28.75 -8.16
C ASP A 343 3.14 -28.02 -6.81
N GLY A 344 1.89 -27.92 -6.34
CA GLY A 344 1.50 -27.16 -5.14
C GLY A 344 2.41 -27.40 -3.92
N ARG A 345 2.76 -28.66 -3.62
CA ARG A 345 3.65 -29.00 -2.50
C ARG A 345 5.02 -28.34 -2.58
N GLN A 346 5.63 -28.28 -3.76
CA GLN A 346 6.96 -27.67 -3.92
C GLN A 346 6.88 -26.14 -3.83
N TRP A 347 5.82 -25.55 -4.39
CA TRP A 347 5.52 -24.13 -4.25
C TRP A 347 5.36 -23.73 -2.80
N TRP A 348 4.50 -24.41 -2.06
CA TRP A 348 4.25 -24.12 -0.65
C TRP A 348 5.49 -24.34 0.22
N LYS A 349 6.34 -25.34 -0.05
CA LYS A 349 7.65 -25.48 0.61
C LYS A 349 8.54 -24.24 0.40
N ARG A 350 8.62 -23.74 -0.84
CA ARG A 350 9.45 -22.57 -1.19
C ARG A 350 8.92 -21.28 -0.60
N LEU A 351 7.59 -21.09 -0.60
CA LEU A 351 6.95 -19.96 0.05
C LEU A 351 7.11 -20.01 1.57
N ALA A 352 7.03 -21.19 2.19
CA ALA A 352 7.34 -21.37 3.61
C ALA A 352 8.76 -20.88 3.93
N TYR A 353 9.73 -21.32 3.11
CA TYR A 353 11.12 -20.91 3.24
C TYR A 353 11.30 -19.39 3.08
N ALA A 354 10.78 -18.83 2.00
CA ALA A 354 10.96 -17.44 1.62
C ALA A 354 10.29 -16.44 2.56
N LEU A 355 9.10 -16.75 3.06
CA LEU A 355 8.21 -15.77 3.69
C LEU A 355 8.05 -16.00 5.20
N PHE A 356 8.15 -17.24 5.67
CA PHE A 356 7.76 -17.60 7.04
C PHE A 356 8.84 -18.31 7.85
N SER A 357 9.93 -18.78 7.24
CA SER A 357 10.99 -19.54 7.93
C SER A 357 11.70 -18.74 9.03
N LYS A 358 12.46 -19.44 9.89
CA LYS A 358 13.34 -18.80 10.89
C LYS A 358 14.30 -17.79 10.24
N ARG A 359 14.80 -18.08 9.04
CA ARG A 359 15.65 -17.17 8.27
C ARG A 359 14.87 -15.95 7.79
N ALA A 360 13.70 -16.14 7.17
CA ALA A 360 12.85 -15.03 6.73
C ALA A 360 12.53 -14.08 7.90
N ARG A 361 12.13 -14.63 9.06
CA ARG A 361 11.82 -13.84 10.27
C ARG A 361 13.02 -13.16 10.94
N THR A 362 14.24 -13.37 10.46
CA THR A 362 15.44 -12.71 11.01
C THR A 362 16.15 -11.86 9.97
N ARG A 363 15.99 -12.20 8.68
CA ARG A 363 16.71 -11.60 7.55
C ARG A 363 15.79 -10.88 6.57
N SER A 364 14.48 -11.01 6.66
CA SER A 364 13.53 -10.30 5.81
C SER A 364 12.95 -9.10 6.54
N SER A 365 12.70 -8.01 5.80
CA SER A 365 11.97 -6.82 6.23
C SER A 365 10.49 -6.87 5.81
N LEU A 366 10.03 -8.02 5.33
CA LEU A 366 8.65 -8.23 4.92
C LEU A 366 7.72 -8.30 6.13
N GLU A 367 6.72 -7.42 6.16
CA GLU A 367 5.72 -7.37 7.23
C GLU A 367 4.31 -7.66 6.72
N THR A 368 4.09 -7.46 5.42
CA THR A 368 2.77 -7.41 4.82
C THR A 368 2.75 -8.21 3.52
N LEU A 369 1.86 -9.19 3.44
CA LEU A 369 1.82 -10.18 2.36
C LEU A 369 0.40 -10.37 1.83
N ALA A 370 0.22 -10.26 0.52
CA ALA A 370 -0.99 -10.71 -0.17
C ALA A 370 -0.65 -11.90 -1.08
N LEU A 371 -1.39 -12.98 -0.94
CA LEU A 371 -1.40 -14.13 -1.84
C LEU A 371 -2.72 -14.05 -2.62
N LEU A 372 -2.65 -13.79 -3.92
CA LEU A 372 -3.80 -13.61 -4.80
C LEU A 372 -3.94 -14.82 -5.74
N SER A 373 -5.14 -15.08 -6.25
CA SER A 373 -5.40 -16.19 -7.18
C SER A 373 -4.96 -17.56 -6.64
N VAL A 374 -5.12 -17.83 -5.34
CA VAL A 374 -4.75 -19.13 -4.75
C VAL A 374 -5.70 -20.21 -5.27
N VAL A 375 -5.18 -21.15 -6.07
CA VAL A 375 -5.94 -22.29 -6.61
C VAL A 375 -6.05 -23.43 -5.59
N THR A 376 -4.92 -23.82 -4.97
CA THR A 376 -4.85 -24.94 -4.04
C THR A 376 -4.16 -24.57 -2.72
N LEU A 377 -4.86 -24.86 -1.62
CA LEU A 377 -4.37 -24.80 -0.25
C LEU A 377 -4.89 -26.03 0.50
N ASN A 378 -4.45 -27.21 0.07
CA ASN A 378 -4.91 -28.48 0.63
C ASN A 378 -4.04 -28.94 1.81
N ALA A 379 -4.52 -29.93 2.58
CA ALA A 379 -3.78 -30.45 3.72
C ALA A 379 -2.38 -30.99 3.38
N ALA A 380 -2.19 -31.65 2.22
CA ALA A 380 -0.88 -32.18 1.83
C ALA A 380 0.13 -31.08 1.49
N ASP A 381 -0.34 -29.99 0.87
CA ASP A 381 0.44 -28.79 0.61
C ASP A 381 0.88 -28.13 1.90
N ILE A 382 -0.03 -28.01 2.87
CA ILE A 382 0.27 -27.38 4.17
C ILE A 382 1.17 -28.25 5.05
N GLU A 383 1.10 -29.57 4.97
CA GLU A 383 2.07 -30.43 5.65
C GLU A 383 3.48 -30.31 5.03
N ALA A 384 3.56 -30.12 3.71
CA ALA A 384 4.82 -29.80 3.05
C ALA A 384 5.36 -28.43 3.52
N PHE A 385 4.50 -27.42 3.61
CA PHE A 385 4.83 -26.11 4.19
C PHE A 385 5.32 -26.23 5.65
N ALA A 386 4.64 -27.02 6.48
CA ALA A 386 4.96 -27.24 7.89
C ALA A 386 6.32 -27.93 8.09
N SER A 387 6.68 -28.86 7.19
CA SER A 387 7.99 -29.54 7.24
C SER A 387 9.14 -28.54 7.18
N ILE A 388 9.02 -27.50 6.35
CA ILE A 388 10.01 -26.43 6.28
C ILE A 388 9.99 -25.61 7.57
N LEU A 389 8.85 -25.21 8.13
CA LEU A 389 8.88 -24.38 9.34
C LEU A 389 9.49 -25.07 10.57
N THR A 390 9.44 -26.41 10.60
CA THR A 390 9.96 -27.22 11.72
C THR A 390 11.39 -27.70 11.51
N SER A 391 11.90 -27.72 10.27
CA SER A 391 13.23 -28.21 9.94
C SER A 391 14.37 -27.38 10.58
N GLU A 392 15.44 -28.06 10.98
CA GLU A 392 16.65 -27.46 11.53
C GLU A 392 17.64 -27.04 10.44
N HIS A 393 17.58 -27.69 9.27
CA HIS A 393 18.52 -27.56 8.16
C HIS A 393 17.77 -27.26 6.86
N LEU A 394 17.06 -26.13 6.91
CA LEU A 394 16.02 -25.73 5.96
C LEU A 394 16.53 -25.72 4.53
N GLU A 395 17.67 -25.08 4.29
CA GLU A 395 18.22 -24.89 2.96
C GLU A 395 18.84 -26.17 2.39
N GLU A 396 19.40 -27.05 3.23
CA GLU A 396 19.89 -28.37 2.80
C GLU A 396 18.72 -29.25 2.37
N GLU A 397 17.63 -29.27 3.15
CA GLU A 397 16.41 -30.00 2.82
C GLU A 397 15.75 -29.46 1.54
N LEU A 398 15.69 -28.14 1.38
CA LEU A 398 15.12 -27.50 0.20
C LEU A 398 15.92 -27.81 -1.07
N CYS A 399 17.25 -27.86 -0.98
CA CYS A 399 18.14 -28.18 -2.09
C CYS A 399 18.34 -29.69 -2.31
N GLY A 400 17.78 -30.55 -1.44
CA GLY A 400 18.00 -32.00 -1.47
C GLY A 400 19.46 -32.39 -1.24
N LEU A 401 20.21 -31.59 -0.47
CA LEU A 401 21.62 -31.79 -0.18
C LEU A 401 21.79 -32.60 1.12
N PRO A 402 22.81 -33.48 1.18
CA PRO A 402 23.16 -34.13 2.44
C PRO A 402 23.69 -33.10 3.44
N ARG A 403 23.66 -33.44 4.72
CA ARG A 403 24.17 -32.59 5.79
C ARG A 403 25.62 -32.18 5.51
N GLY A 404 25.87 -30.88 5.51
CA GLY A 404 27.16 -30.27 5.33
C GLY A 404 28.14 -30.59 6.47
N ALA A 405 29.43 -30.43 6.18
CA ALA A 405 30.52 -30.73 7.11
C ALA A 405 30.67 -29.69 8.23
N ILE A 406 30.02 -28.54 8.10
CA ILE A 406 30.04 -27.47 9.10
C ILE A 406 28.62 -27.00 9.39
N ASP A 407 28.46 -26.34 10.53
CA ASP A 407 27.23 -25.65 10.83
C ASP A 407 26.99 -24.51 9.86
N GLU A 408 25.73 -24.36 9.51
CA GLU A 408 25.28 -23.43 8.50
C GLU A 408 25.50 -21.98 8.94
N ARG A 409 26.23 -21.23 8.11
CA ARG A 409 26.61 -19.84 8.43
C ARG A 409 26.50 -18.96 7.20
N ASP A 410 26.28 -17.67 7.46
CA ASP A 410 26.21 -16.68 6.39
C ASP A 410 27.60 -16.13 6.09
N ALA A 411 27.88 -15.97 4.81
CA ALA A 411 29.11 -15.38 4.29
C ALA A 411 28.79 -14.21 3.35
N THR A 412 29.77 -13.34 3.21
CA THR A 412 29.84 -12.41 2.08
C THR A 412 30.83 -12.97 1.07
N LEU A 413 30.34 -13.26 -0.13
CA LEU A 413 31.17 -13.62 -1.27
C LEU A 413 31.76 -12.34 -1.87
N LYS A 414 33.07 -12.28 -2.00
CA LYS A 414 33.79 -11.11 -2.53
C LYS A 414 33.37 -10.80 -3.96
N ASP A 415 33.53 -9.54 -4.34
CA ASP A 415 33.55 -9.17 -5.75
C ASP A 415 34.65 -9.94 -6.48
N ASP A 416 34.45 -10.15 -7.78
CA ASP A 416 35.34 -10.92 -8.66
C ASP A 416 35.49 -12.42 -8.34
N ALA A 417 34.80 -12.93 -7.32
CA ALA A 417 34.74 -14.35 -7.02
C ALA A 417 34.18 -15.16 -8.20
N ARG A 418 34.65 -16.41 -8.34
CA ARG A 418 34.20 -17.32 -9.40
C ARG A 418 33.33 -18.41 -8.78
N ILE A 419 32.06 -18.45 -9.18
CA ILE A 419 31.12 -19.47 -8.74
C ILE A 419 30.80 -20.44 -9.87
N TYR A 420 30.57 -21.69 -9.51
CA TYR A 420 30.09 -22.73 -10.41
C TYR A 420 28.70 -23.13 -9.94
N ALA A 421 27.72 -23.10 -10.85
CA ALA A 421 26.43 -23.70 -10.56
C ALA A 421 26.57 -25.21 -10.74
N VAL A 422 26.19 -25.96 -9.71
CA VAL A 422 25.96 -27.40 -9.83
C VAL A 422 24.48 -27.55 -10.15
N LEU A 423 24.17 -27.72 -11.44
CA LEU A 423 22.81 -27.94 -11.88
C LEU A 423 22.51 -29.43 -11.72
N ASN A 424 21.62 -29.77 -10.77
CA ASN A 424 21.06 -31.12 -10.70
C ASN A 424 19.97 -31.23 -11.77
N ASP A 425 20.33 -31.65 -12.98
CA ASP A 425 19.39 -32.12 -14.02
C ASP A 425 19.42 -33.65 -14.04
N GLY A 426 18.88 -34.27 -12.98
CA GLY A 426 18.80 -35.73 -12.86
C GLY A 426 20.13 -36.40 -12.49
N ASN A 427 20.36 -36.60 -11.19
CA ASN A 427 21.36 -37.50 -10.58
C ASN A 427 22.84 -37.37 -11.00
N GLN A 428 23.23 -36.46 -11.88
CA GLN A 428 24.64 -36.11 -12.12
C GLN A 428 24.85 -34.59 -11.99
N PRO A 429 25.67 -34.14 -11.01
CA PRO A 429 26.02 -32.74 -10.86
C PRO A 429 26.92 -32.32 -12.03
N GLN A 430 26.38 -31.59 -13.01
CA GLN A 430 27.18 -30.98 -14.08
C GLN A 430 27.64 -29.59 -13.62
N MET A 431 28.95 -29.37 -13.54
CA MET A 431 29.49 -28.04 -13.26
C MET A 431 29.27 -27.12 -14.46
N SER A 432 28.62 -25.99 -14.22
CA SER A 432 28.49 -24.92 -15.21
C SER A 432 29.83 -24.28 -15.53
N SER A 433 29.86 -23.45 -16.59
CA SER A 433 30.96 -22.49 -16.75
C SER A 433 31.05 -21.56 -15.53
N PRO A 434 32.26 -21.13 -15.12
CA PRO A 434 32.42 -20.24 -13.98
C PRO A 434 31.76 -18.88 -14.27
N VAL A 435 30.90 -18.44 -13.37
CA VAL A 435 30.29 -17.11 -13.40
C VAL A 435 31.11 -16.20 -12.50
N LYS A 436 31.52 -15.04 -13.03
CA LYS A 436 32.20 -14.01 -12.26
C LYS A 436 31.17 -13.14 -11.54
N VAL A 437 31.30 -13.04 -10.23
CA VAL A 437 30.48 -12.16 -9.40
C VAL A 437 30.92 -10.71 -9.62
N THR A 438 30.02 -9.85 -10.08
CA THR A 438 30.33 -8.45 -10.45
C THR A 438 30.28 -7.49 -9.26
N SER A 439 29.71 -7.92 -8.13
CA SER A 439 29.59 -7.14 -6.89
C SER A 439 29.46 -8.09 -5.71
N ALA A 440 30.00 -7.72 -4.56
CA ALA A 440 30.01 -8.60 -3.38
C ALA A 440 28.58 -9.05 -3.00
N MET A 441 28.37 -10.37 -2.88
CA MET A 441 27.08 -10.95 -2.52
C MET A 441 27.05 -11.24 -1.02
N ARG A 442 26.14 -10.60 -0.29
CA ARG A 442 25.95 -10.83 1.14
C ARG A 442 24.95 -11.95 1.39
N SER A 443 24.94 -12.45 2.62
CA SER A 443 23.96 -13.46 3.09
C SER A 443 23.98 -14.76 2.29
N VAL A 444 25.13 -15.11 1.69
CA VAL A 444 25.35 -16.39 1.03
C VAL A 444 25.36 -17.48 2.09
N ARG A 445 24.48 -18.48 1.96
CA ARG A 445 24.40 -19.58 2.90
C ARG A 445 25.46 -20.62 2.57
N CYS A 446 26.28 -20.97 3.57
CA CYS A 446 27.33 -21.98 3.43
C CYS A 446 27.05 -23.18 4.35
N PHE A 447 27.11 -24.37 3.76
CA PHE A 447 26.91 -25.68 4.42
C PHE A 447 28.23 -26.46 4.57
N SER A 448 29.22 -26.14 3.75
CA SER A 448 30.56 -26.73 3.77
C SER A 448 31.58 -25.63 3.51
N ASP A 449 32.80 -25.81 4.00
CA ASP A 449 33.93 -24.90 3.79
C ASP A 449 35.15 -25.72 3.35
N ASP A 450 35.56 -25.52 2.10
CA ASP A 450 36.75 -26.11 1.49
C ASP A 450 38.00 -25.22 1.68
N GLY A 451 37.92 -24.18 2.53
CA GLY A 451 39.02 -23.25 2.81
C GLY A 451 39.12 -22.10 1.81
N ARG A 452 38.01 -21.76 1.15
CA ARG A 452 37.94 -20.68 0.17
C ARG A 452 38.23 -19.31 0.78
N ASN A 453 39.11 -18.55 0.14
CA ASN A 453 39.54 -17.21 0.61
C ASN A 453 38.66 -16.06 0.07
N ASP A 454 37.71 -16.37 -0.80
CA ASP A 454 36.75 -15.43 -1.37
C ASP A 454 35.45 -15.32 -0.57
N LEU A 455 35.30 -16.12 0.49
CA LEU A 455 34.22 -16.02 1.48
C LEU A 455 34.69 -15.25 2.72
N ILE A 456 33.92 -14.26 3.13
CA ILE A 456 34.12 -13.52 4.37
C ILE A 456 32.97 -13.86 5.32
N PHE A 457 33.27 -14.62 6.36
CA PHE A 457 32.31 -14.89 7.44
C PHE A 457 32.29 -13.70 8.39
N GLN A 458 31.16 -13.01 8.49
CA GLN A 458 30.99 -11.94 9.47
C GLN A 458 30.41 -12.52 10.76
N GLU A 459 31.13 -12.33 11.88
CA GLU A 459 30.51 -12.42 13.21
C GLU A 459 29.54 -11.25 13.35
N LEU A 460 28.24 -11.52 13.26
CA LEU A 460 27.21 -10.54 13.59
C LEU A 460 27.22 -10.29 15.09
N LYS A 461 28.12 -9.42 15.56
CA LYS A 461 28.05 -8.84 16.89
C LYS A 461 26.84 -7.91 16.94
N GLY A 462 25.73 -8.46 17.42
CA GLY A 462 24.69 -7.76 18.17
C GLY A 462 24.27 -6.39 17.64
N GLN A 463 23.53 -6.38 16.54
CA GLN A 463 22.35 -5.53 16.47
C GLN A 463 21.17 -6.47 16.26
N ALA A 464 20.38 -6.67 17.32
CA ALA A 464 19.07 -7.26 17.19
C ALA A 464 18.25 -6.31 16.31
N SER A 465 18.35 -6.47 14.99
CA SER A 465 17.37 -5.91 14.08
C SER A 465 16.05 -6.52 14.51
N THR A 466 15.13 -5.68 14.99
CA THR A 466 13.79 -6.07 15.39
C THR A 466 13.04 -6.55 14.14
N SER A 467 13.27 -7.79 13.72
CA SER A 467 12.51 -8.40 12.62
C SER A 467 11.25 -9.00 13.22
N TYR A 468 10.13 -8.36 12.92
CA TYR A 468 8.80 -8.92 13.08
C TYR A 468 8.44 -9.42 11.69
N GLY A 469 8.29 -10.74 11.52
CA GLY A 469 7.92 -11.33 10.23
C GLY A 469 6.53 -10.86 9.76
N VAL A 470 5.91 -11.59 8.84
CA VAL A 470 4.57 -11.23 8.34
C VAL A 470 3.58 -11.07 9.50
N THR A 471 3.03 -9.86 9.63
CA THR A 471 1.99 -9.50 10.61
C THR A 471 0.66 -9.16 9.94
N SER A 472 0.65 -9.02 8.62
CA SER A 472 -0.51 -8.64 7.82
C SER A 472 -0.61 -9.57 6.62
N LEU A 473 -1.70 -10.34 6.49
CA LEU A 473 -1.84 -11.40 5.50
C LEU A 473 -3.19 -11.37 4.78
N LYS A 474 -3.18 -11.34 3.43
CA LYS A 474 -4.38 -11.50 2.59
C LYS A 474 -4.23 -12.77 1.80
N ILE A 475 -5.31 -13.53 1.73
CA ILE A 475 -5.44 -14.70 0.88
C ILE A 475 -6.68 -14.47 0.03
N ASP A 476 -6.49 -14.32 -1.27
CA ASP A 476 -7.55 -14.31 -2.27
C ASP A 476 -7.46 -15.61 -3.07
N PHE A 477 -8.58 -16.32 -3.14
CA PHE A 477 -8.69 -17.60 -3.86
C PHE A 477 -9.20 -17.37 -5.28
N GLU A 478 -8.72 -18.19 -6.22
CA GLU A 478 -9.02 -18.10 -7.64
C GLU A 478 -10.51 -18.26 -7.95
N LYS A 479 -11.08 -17.31 -8.72
CA LYS A 479 -12.52 -17.19 -9.00
C LYS A 479 -12.97 -17.88 -10.29
N HIS A 480 -12.05 -18.39 -11.11
CA HIS A 480 -12.38 -18.92 -12.44
C HIS A 480 -13.35 -20.12 -12.46
N ASP A 481 -14.29 -20.04 -13.41
CA ASP A 481 -15.41 -20.95 -13.67
C ASP A 481 -15.03 -22.24 -14.44
N SER A 482 -13.76 -22.69 -14.34
CA SER A 482 -13.36 -23.91 -15.05
C SER A 482 -13.96 -25.12 -14.32
N PHE A 483 -14.91 -25.79 -14.96
CA PHE A 483 -15.69 -26.94 -14.48
C PHE A 483 -14.87 -28.15 -13.95
N VAL A 484 -13.55 -28.08 -13.90
CA VAL A 484 -12.67 -29.24 -13.79
C VAL A 484 -11.96 -29.35 -12.44
N ASP A 485 -11.64 -28.26 -11.73
CA ASP A 485 -11.02 -28.34 -10.40
C ASP A 485 -11.55 -27.23 -9.46
N ALA A 486 -12.38 -27.59 -8.49
CA ALA A 486 -12.87 -26.66 -7.47
C ALA A 486 -11.71 -26.21 -6.57
N THR A 487 -11.63 -24.90 -6.28
CA THR A 487 -10.70 -24.32 -5.31
C THR A 487 -10.78 -25.07 -3.98
N ASN A 488 -9.65 -25.58 -3.48
CA ASN A 488 -9.58 -26.35 -2.24
C ASN A 488 -8.84 -25.59 -1.15
N SER A 489 -9.54 -25.27 -0.06
CA SER A 489 -9.04 -24.50 1.09
C SER A 489 -8.98 -25.32 2.39
N ASN A 490 -9.06 -26.65 2.34
CA ASN A 490 -9.15 -27.49 3.55
C ASN A 490 -7.88 -27.47 4.43
N GLY A 491 -6.75 -27.01 3.91
CA GLY A 491 -5.52 -26.81 4.66
C GLY A 491 -5.48 -25.50 5.45
N LEU A 492 -6.43 -24.57 5.22
CA LEU A 492 -6.42 -23.22 5.79
C LEU A 492 -6.38 -23.19 7.32
N PRO A 493 -7.13 -24.04 8.07
CA PRO A 493 -7.02 -24.07 9.53
C PRO A 493 -5.59 -24.36 10.00
N ARG A 494 -4.96 -25.39 9.42
CA ARG A 494 -3.58 -25.79 9.75
C ARG A 494 -2.57 -24.73 9.34
N PHE A 495 -2.79 -24.06 8.21
CA PHE A 495 -1.95 -22.96 7.77
C PHE A 495 -1.97 -21.80 8.78
N LEU A 496 -3.17 -21.37 9.21
CA LEU A 496 -3.32 -20.32 10.22
C LEU A 496 -2.73 -20.72 11.57
N GLU A 497 -2.83 -21.98 11.97
CA GLU A 497 -2.18 -22.47 13.21
C GLU A 497 -0.65 -22.25 13.19
N LEU A 498 -0.02 -22.45 12.03
CA LEU A 498 1.43 -22.35 11.87
C LEU A 498 1.96 -20.91 11.88
N ILE A 499 1.21 -19.96 11.32
CA ILE A 499 1.69 -18.58 11.10
C ILE A 499 0.89 -17.51 11.85
N GLY A 500 -0.30 -17.83 12.33
CA GLY A 500 -1.29 -16.89 12.86
C GLY A 500 -0.86 -16.17 14.14
N SER A 501 0.05 -16.76 14.93
CA SER A 501 0.49 -16.21 16.21
C SER A 501 1.07 -14.79 16.18
N GLN A 502 1.53 -14.31 15.01
CA GLN A 502 2.05 -12.96 14.82
C GLN A 502 1.12 -12.05 14.01
N LEU A 503 0.03 -12.57 13.46
CA LEU A 503 -0.87 -11.80 12.61
C LEU A 503 -1.69 -10.81 13.45
N LYS A 504 -1.69 -9.57 12.98
CA LYS A 504 -2.50 -8.44 13.46
C LYS A 504 -3.64 -8.12 12.50
N PHE A 505 -3.42 -8.33 11.19
CA PHE A 505 -4.42 -8.08 10.15
C PHE A 505 -4.53 -9.31 9.27
N LEU A 506 -5.75 -9.78 9.05
CA LEU A 506 -6.03 -10.95 8.20
C LEU A 506 -7.21 -10.64 7.28
N THR A 507 -7.02 -10.88 5.98
CA THR A 507 -8.08 -10.81 4.97
C THR A 507 -8.20 -12.16 4.28
N LEU A 508 -9.40 -12.72 4.23
CA LEU A 508 -9.70 -13.95 3.51
C LEU A 508 -10.79 -13.67 2.46
N ASP A 509 -10.45 -13.79 1.18
CA ASP A 509 -11.39 -13.66 0.07
C ASP A 509 -11.54 -14.99 -0.67
N GLY A 510 -12.71 -15.63 -0.53
CA GLY A 510 -13.03 -16.89 -1.19
C GLY A 510 -13.51 -18.00 -0.27
N PRO A 511 -13.76 -19.20 -0.82
CA PRO A 511 -14.52 -20.23 -0.13
C PRO A 511 -13.76 -20.75 1.08
N ARG A 512 -14.25 -20.43 2.27
CA ARG A 512 -13.75 -20.92 3.56
C ARG A 512 -14.43 -22.23 3.96
N VAL A 513 -14.35 -23.26 3.11
CA VAL A 513 -15.10 -24.51 3.29
C VAL A 513 -14.89 -25.05 4.72
N ALA A 514 -15.96 -25.00 5.53
CA ALA A 514 -16.02 -25.49 6.91
C ALA A 514 -15.02 -24.86 7.91
N LEU A 515 -14.57 -23.61 7.70
CA LEU A 515 -13.72 -22.90 8.67
C LEU A 515 -14.54 -21.94 9.55
N ASP A 516 -14.66 -22.30 10.83
CA ASP A 516 -15.28 -21.50 11.89
C ASP A 516 -14.40 -20.28 12.24
N GLU A 517 -15.01 -19.09 12.40
CA GLU A 517 -14.32 -17.85 12.78
C GLU A 517 -13.53 -17.99 14.09
N ASN A 518 -14.04 -18.77 15.04
CA ASN A 518 -13.38 -18.99 16.31
C ASN A 518 -12.07 -19.77 16.15
N VAL A 519 -11.96 -20.63 15.15
CA VAL A 519 -10.69 -21.32 14.82
C VAL A 519 -9.66 -20.31 14.31
N ILE A 520 -10.10 -19.31 13.54
CA ILE A 520 -9.26 -18.19 13.08
C ILE A 520 -8.76 -17.39 14.29
N LEU A 521 -9.67 -16.97 15.18
CA LEU A 521 -9.33 -16.16 16.36
C LEU A 521 -8.43 -16.91 17.35
N GLN A 522 -8.60 -18.23 17.50
CA GLN A 522 -7.71 -19.08 18.30
C GLN A 522 -6.30 -19.16 17.69
N SER A 523 -6.22 -19.31 16.37
CA SER A 523 -4.94 -19.38 15.65
C SER A 523 -4.22 -18.02 15.60
N CYS A 524 -4.97 -16.92 15.66
CA CYS A 524 -4.49 -15.54 15.53
C CYS A 524 -4.82 -14.70 16.78
N PRO A 525 -4.19 -14.94 17.94
CA PRO A 525 -4.55 -14.27 19.20
C PRO A 525 -4.23 -12.77 19.25
N LYS A 526 -3.36 -12.26 18.37
CA LYS A 526 -2.94 -10.85 18.30
C LYS A 526 -3.73 -10.04 17.26
N LEU A 527 -4.80 -10.62 16.72
CA LEU A 527 -5.56 -10.01 15.65
C LEU A 527 -6.19 -8.71 16.14
N GLU A 528 -5.90 -7.63 15.42
CA GLU A 528 -6.51 -6.30 15.57
C GLU A 528 -7.68 -6.14 14.58
N GLU A 529 -7.62 -6.85 13.45
CA GLU A 529 -8.63 -6.78 12.39
C GLU A 529 -8.75 -8.08 11.58
N LEU A 530 -10.00 -8.45 11.27
CA LEU A 530 -10.34 -9.56 10.37
C LEU A 530 -11.30 -9.08 9.28
N ALA A 531 -10.92 -9.26 8.03
CA ALA A 531 -11.78 -9.08 6.88
C ALA A 531 -12.10 -10.44 6.24
N ILE A 532 -13.37 -10.67 5.97
CA ILE A 532 -13.88 -11.89 5.31
C ILE A 532 -14.71 -11.44 4.12
N CYS A 533 -14.41 -11.97 2.95
CA CYS A 533 -15.15 -11.73 1.72
C CYS A 533 -15.69 -13.06 1.19
N GLU A 534 -17.00 -13.15 1.06
CA GLU A 534 -17.72 -14.37 0.65
C GLU A 534 -18.80 -14.05 -0.40
N ASN A 535 -19.59 -15.06 -0.76
CA ASN A 535 -20.61 -14.96 -1.80
C ASN A 535 -21.68 -13.90 -1.49
N PHE A 536 -22.23 -13.91 -0.27
CA PHE A 536 -23.38 -13.06 0.10
C PHE A 536 -23.02 -11.92 1.04
N VAL A 537 -22.07 -12.14 1.96
CA VAL A 537 -21.69 -11.15 2.95
C VAL A 537 -20.18 -10.97 2.92
N ASP A 538 -19.76 -9.72 2.78
CA ASP A 538 -18.42 -9.34 3.19
C ASP A 538 -18.53 -8.66 4.55
N VAL A 539 -17.52 -8.83 5.39
CA VAL A 539 -17.47 -8.19 6.71
C VAL A 539 -16.05 -7.77 7.07
N ARG A 540 -15.94 -6.63 7.77
CA ARG A 540 -14.71 -6.18 8.45
C ARG A 540 -14.97 -6.05 9.95
N LEU A 541 -14.26 -6.86 10.73
CA LEU A 541 -14.31 -6.95 12.18
C LEU A 541 -13.07 -6.28 12.78
N THR A 542 -13.24 -5.48 13.82
CA THR A 542 -12.13 -4.85 14.54
C THR A 542 -12.09 -5.32 15.99
N PHE A 543 -10.91 -5.72 16.45
CA PHE A 543 -10.63 -6.19 17.81
C PHE A 543 -9.66 -5.28 18.57
N SER A 544 -9.32 -4.11 18.02
CA SER A 544 -8.36 -3.17 18.62
C SER A 544 -8.70 -2.79 20.07
N GLU A 545 -9.97 -2.77 20.46
CA GLU A 545 -10.39 -2.52 21.85
C GLU A 545 -10.00 -3.66 22.79
N TYR A 546 -10.23 -4.92 22.37
CA TYR A 546 -9.78 -6.10 23.12
C TYR A 546 -8.25 -6.10 23.26
N GLN A 547 -7.53 -5.84 22.17
CA GLN A 547 -6.06 -5.78 22.17
C GLN A 547 -5.54 -4.65 23.06
N ALA A 548 -6.15 -3.46 23.01
CA ALA A 548 -5.76 -2.32 23.84
C ALA A 548 -6.01 -2.55 25.33
N ASN A 549 -7.06 -3.31 25.68
CA ASN A 549 -7.40 -3.65 27.05
C ASN A 549 -6.68 -4.91 27.56
N GLY A 550 -5.94 -5.62 26.70
CA GLY A 550 -5.29 -6.89 27.04
C GLY A 550 -6.30 -8.03 27.30
N GLU A 551 -7.49 -7.93 26.71
CA GLU A 551 -8.56 -8.91 26.82
C GLU A 551 -8.42 -10.01 25.75
N PRO A 552 -8.84 -11.25 26.03
CA PRO A 552 -8.89 -12.31 25.02
C PRO A 552 -9.91 -11.96 23.93
N LEU A 553 -9.65 -12.42 22.71
CA LEU A 553 -10.59 -12.27 21.60
C LEU A 553 -11.92 -12.97 21.93
N PRO A 554 -13.07 -12.37 21.55
CA PRO A 554 -14.38 -12.91 21.88
C PRO A 554 -14.69 -14.16 21.06
N LEU A 555 -15.60 -15.00 21.58
CA LEU A 555 -16.26 -16.03 20.77
C LEU A 555 -17.33 -15.36 19.89
N LEU A 556 -17.28 -15.66 18.59
CA LEU A 556 -18.23 -15.14 17.61
C LEU A 556 -19.18 -16.25 17.18
N ASN A 557 -20.47 -15.92 17.06
CA ASN A 557 -21.44 -16.76 16.37
C ASN A 557 -21.85 -16.03 15.10
N CYS A 558 -21.48 -16.60 13.95
CA CYS A 558 -21.50 -15.89 12.68
C CYS A 558 -22.47 -16.54 11.68
N HIS A 559 -23.60 -15.89 11.43
CA HIS A 559 -24.63 -16.36 10.50
C HIS A 559 -24.52 -15.68 9.12
N TRP A 560 -23.37 -15.76 8.45
CA TRP A 560 -23.15 -15.03 7.18
C TRP A 560 -24.10 -15.40 6.03
N ASN A 561 -24.65 -16.62 6.06
CA ASN A 561 -25.60 -17.11 5.06
C ASN A 561 -27.07 -16.82 5.41
N ASP A 562 -27.35 -16.26 6.59
CA ASP A 562 -28.70 -15.91 7.05
C ASP A 562 -28.73 -14.44 7.47
N VAL A 563 -29.16 -13.59 6.55
CA VAL A 563 -29.19 -12.13 6.73
C VAL A 563 -30.12 -11.72 7.88
N ILE A 564 -31.16 -12.50 8.16
CA ILE A 564 -32.13 -12.21 9.23
C ILE A 564 -31.47 -12.49 10.58
N ALA A 565 -30.87 -13.67 10.74
CA ALA A 565 -30.14 -14.03 11.96
C ALA A 565 -28.96 -13.08 12.20
N LEU A 566 -28.20 -12.75 11.16
CA LEU A 566 -27.11 -11.78 11.22
C LEU A 566 -27.60 -10.39 11.68
N SER A 567 -28.73 -9.91 11.13
CA SER A 567 -29.31 -8.62 11.52
C SER A 567 -29.80 -8.62 12.97
N ALA A 568 -30.35 -9.74 13.44
CA ALA A 568 -30.76 -9.91 14.83
C ALA A 568 -29.55 -9.89 15.78
N ASP A 569 -28.49 -10.64 15.46
CA ASP A 569 -27.24 -10.66 16.22
C ASP A 569 -26.59 -9.27 16.30
N MET A 570 -26.60 -8.52 15.21
CA MET A 570 -26.06 -7.16 15.14
C MET A 570 -26.93 -6.11 15.84
N SER A 571 -28.19 -6.43 16.12
CA SER A 571 -29.11 -5.55 16.86
C SER A 571 -28.97 -5.71 18.38
N ASP A 572 -28.39 -6.81 18.86
CA ASP A 572 -28.13 -7.04 20.29
C ASP A 572 -26.82 -6.39 20.73
N GLU A 573 -26.91 -5.34 21.55
CA GLU A 573 -25.74 -4.63 22.09
C GLU A 573 -24.82 -5.51 22.95
N ASN A 574 -25.33 -6.63 23.50
CA ASN A 574 -24.52 -7.56 24.27
C ASN A 574 -23.78 -8.58 23.39
N ASN A 575 -24.18 -8.74 22.14
CA ASN A 575 -23.54 -9.67 21.22
C ASN A 575 -22.15 -9.12 20.82
N PRO A 576 -21.06 -9.90 21.03
CA PRO A 576 -19.72 -9.48 20.61
C PRO A 576 -19.62 -9.12 19.13
N LEU A 577 -20.41 -9.79 18.27
CA LEU A 577 -20.46 -9.51 16.84
C LEU A 577 -20.91 -8.07 16.56
N ALA A 578 -21.98 -7.63 17.22
CA ALA A 578 -22.49 -6.25 17.09
C ALA A 578 -21.47 -5.18 17.49
N LYS A 579 -20.55 -5.53 18.41
CA LYS A 579 -19.46 -4.65 18.86
C LYS A 579 -18.23 -4.70 17.96
N CYS A 580 -17.98 -5.80 17.26
CA CYS A 580 -16.77 -5.98 16.44
C CYS A 580 -16.99 -5.56 14.98
N VAL A 581 -18.19 -5.73 14.42
CA VAL A 581 -18.47 -5.36 13.02
C VAL A 581 -18.37 -3.84 12.84
N ARG A 582 -17.59 -3.43 11.85
CA ARG A 582 -17.43 -2.01 11.46
C ARG A 582 -17.97 -1.75 10.07
N ARG A 583 -17.69 -2.69 9.15
CA ARG A 583 -18.11 -2.59 7.76
C ARG A 583 -18.82 -3.86 7.36
N LEU A 584 -19.92 -3.70 6.67
CA LEU A 584 -20.74 -4.80 6.19
C LEU A 584 -21.14 -4.53 4.75
N ARG A 585 -21.04 -5.57 3.92
CA ARG A 585 -21.64 -5.57 2.60
C ARG A 585 -22.52 -6.79 2.49
N VAL A 586 -23.73 -6.57 1.99
CA VAL A 586 -24.71 -7.63 1.79
C VAL A 586 -25.12 -7.64 0.32
N ARG A 587 -24.89 -8.75 -0.35
CA ARG A 587 -25.33 -9.02 -1.73
C ARG A 587 -26.60 -9.85 -1.67
N LEU A 588 -27.71 -9.23 -2.03
CA LEU A 588 -29.02 -9.87 -2.10
C LEU A 588 -29.31 -10.31 -3.54
N MET A 589 -28.31 -10.98 -4.14
CA MET A 589 -28.35 -11.51 -5.50
C MET A 589 -27.23 -12.54 -5.70
N ASN A 590 -27.24 -13.22 -6.85
CA ASN A 590 -26.15 -14.09 -7.27
C ASN A 590 -24.97 -13.28 -7.85
N ARG A 591 -23.75 -13.68 -7.51
CA ARG A 591 -22.52 -13.11 -8.09
C ARG A 591 -22.31 -13.64 -9.51
N ALA A 592 -21.98 -12.76 -10.46
CA ALA A 592 -21.76 -13.13 -11.87
C ALA A 592 -20.50 -13.98 -12.11
N HIS A 593 -19.48 -13.82 -11.24
CA HIS A 593 -18.21 -14.57 -11.25
C HIS A 593 -17.94 -15.11 -9.84
N SER A 594 -18.37 -16.34 -9.56
CA SER A 594 -18.22 -16.99 -8.24
C SER A 594 -17.17 -18.10 -8.31
N TRP A 595 -16.57 -18.45 -7.16
CA TRP A 595 -15.56 -19.52 -7.04
C TRP A 595 -16.10 -20.91 -7.41
N GLY A 596 -16.17 -21.20 -8.71
CA GLY A 596 -16.79 -22.38 -9.32
C GLY A 596 -16.77 -23.65 -8.47
N ALA A 597 -17.84 -23.84 -7.70
CA ALA A 597 -18.42 -25.11 -7.23
C ALA A 597 -19.40 -24.79 -6.09
N ILE A 598 -20.62 -25.31 -6.24
CA ILE A 598 -21.78 -25.29 -5.31
C ILE A 598 -22.81 -24.19 -5.60
N ASN A 599 -24.03 -24.67 -5.85
CA ASN A 599 -25.30 -23.97 -6.07
C ASN A 599 -25.70 -23.02 -4.92
N TYR A 600 -24.93 -21.98 -4.61
CA TYR A 600 -25.39 -20.89 -3.75
C TYR A 600 -26.23 -19.93 -4.58
N VAL A 601 -27.40 -20.41 -5.01
CA VAL A 601 -28.43 -19.57 -5.61
C VAL A 601 -29.08 -18.80 -4.47
N TYR A 602 -28.93 -17.48 -4.50
CA TYR A 602 -29.64 -16.57 -3.62
C TYR A 602 -31.14 -16.88 -3.65
N ASP A 603 -31.70 -17.13 -2.47
CA ASP A 603 -33.12 -17.38 -2.32
C ASP A 603 -33.92 -16.08 -2.47
N ALA A 604 -34.33 -15.80 -3.70
CA ALA A 604 -35.12 -14.62 -4.03
C ALA A 604 -36.47 -14.56 -3.29
N LEU A 605 -36.99 -15.69 -2.77
CA LEU A 605 -38.27 -15.72 -2.04
C LEU A 605 -38.21 -14.97 -0.71
N ASN A 606 -37.02 -14.87 -0.10
CA ASN A 606 -36.80 -14.17 1.17
C ASN A 606 -36.25 -12.75 1.00
N PHE A 607 -36.17 -12.25 -0.25
CA PHE A 607 -35.59 -10.94 -0.54
C PHE A 607 -36.21 -9.81 0.29
N ASP A 608 -37.53 -9.73 0.34
CA ASP A 608 -38.21 -8.67 1.10
C ASP A 608 -37.84 -8.72 2.58
N GLN A 609 -37.83 -9.92 3.19
CA GLN A 609 -37.45 -10.07 4.60
C GLN A 609 -35.99 -9.67 4.85
N HIS A 610 -35.07 -10.07 3.95
CA HIS A 610 -33.66 -9.72 4.03
C HIS A 610 -33.45 -8.20 3.93
N VAL A 611 -34.07 -7.55 2.93
CA VAL A 611 -33.94 -6.10 2.72
C VAL A 611 -34.48 -5.31 3.91
N HIS A 612 -35.62 -5.70 4.49
CA HIS A 612 -36.21 -4.98 5.63
C HIS A 612 -35.44 -5.18 6.94
N SER A 613 -34.75 -6.31 7.12
CA SER A 613 -34.00 -6.60 8.35
C SER A 613 -32.79 -5.67 8.55
N LEU A 614 -32.16 -5.22 7.46
CA LEU A 614 -30.94 -4.41 7.51
C LEU A 614 -31.19 -2.98 8.04
N PRO A 615 -32.17 -2.20 7.56
CA PRO A 615 -32.52 -0.91 8.16
C PRO A 615 -32.97 -1.01 9.61
N GLN A 616 -33.72 -2.07 9.97
CA GLN A 616 -34.14 -2.32 11.36
C GLN A 616 -32.93 -2.49 12.28
N MET A 617 -31.90 -3.22 11.83
CA MET A 617 -30.64 -3.32 12.56
C MET A 617 -29.95 -1.97 12.71
N LEU A 618 -29.95 -1.12 11.67
CA LEU A 618 -29.35 0.22 11.72
C LEU A 618 -30.06 1.22 12.64
N GLU A 619 -31.32 0.96 13.04
CA GLU A 619 -32.04 1.77 14.03
C GLU A 619 -31.42 1.66 15.43
N VAL A 620 -30.93 0.45 15.77
CA VAL A 620 -30.40 0.12 17.09
C VAL A 620 -28.88 0.14 17.11
N ASN A 621 -28.23 -0.46 16.11
CA ASN A 621 -26.78 -0.58 16.07
C ASN A 621 -26.12 0.80 15.89
N ARG A 622 -25.05 1.10 16.65
CA ARG A 622 -24.27 2.35 16.56
C ARG A 622 -22.79 2.12 16.24
N ASN A 623 -22.40 0.88 15.97
CA ASN A 623 -21.01 0.46 15.72
C ASN A 623 -20.69 0.30 14.22
N VAL A 624 -21.70 0.02 13.39
CA VAL A 624 -21.55 -0.05 11.93
C VAL A 624 -21.28 1.34 11.38
N GLU A 625 -20.09 1.50 10.81
CA GLU A 625 -19.58 2.70 10.17
C GLU A 625 -19.90 2.70 8.67
N TYR A 626 -19.96 1.53 8.03
CA TYR A 626 -20.23 1.38 6.60
C TYR A 626 -21.17 0.21 6.32
N LEU A 627 -22.25 0.46 5.58
CA LEU A 627 -23.13 -0.56 5.01
C LEU A 627 -23.25 -0.36 3.50
N ASP A 628 -23.00 -1.41 2.72
CA ASP A 628 -23.26 -1.46 1.29
C ASP A 628 -24.20 -2.62 0.96
N VAL A 629 -25.36 -2.32 0.39
CA VAL A 629 -26.36 -3.32 0.01
C VAL A 629 -26.46 -3.34 -1.50
N VAL A 630 -26.10 -4.50 -2.08
CA VAL A 630 -26.10 -4.70 -3.52
C VAL A 630 -27.35 -5.51 -3.89
N VAL A 631 -28.21 -4.93 -4.73
CA VAL A 631 -29.49 -5.52 -5.17
C VAL A 631 -29.64 -5.49 -6.68
N ALA A 632 -30.37 -6.45 -7.26
CA ALA A 632 -30.66 -6.43 -8.70
C ALA A 632 -31.63 -5.29 -9.07
N ASP A 633 -32.58 -4.94 -8.18
CA ASP A 633 -33.55 -3.87 -8.40
C ASP A 633 -33.61 -2.85 -7.24
N LEU A 634 -33.68 -1.56 -7.56
CA LEU A 634 -33.39 -0.46 -6.64
C LEU A 634 -34.62 0.32 -6.15
N GLN A 635 -35.75 0.25 -6.84
CA GLN A 635 -36.68 1.37 -6.82
C GLN A 635 -37.56 1.48 -5.56
N GLU A 636 -37.78 0.39 -4.82
CA GLU A 636 -38.73 0.41 -3.69
C GLU A 636 -38.09 0.74 -2.32
N TYR A 637 -36.83 0.35 -2.09
CA TYR A 637 -36.24 0.32 -0.75
C TYR A 637 -35.15 1.39 -0.48
N ALA A 638 -34.70 2.11 -1.52
CA ALA A 638 -33.54 3.00 -1.39
C ALA A 638 -33.71 4.11 -0.32
N GLU A 639 -34.92 4.65 -0.16
CA GLU A 639 -35.18 5.71 0.83
C GLU A 639 -35.10 5.20 2.28
N ASP A 640 -35.41 3.93 2.53
CA ASP A 640 -35.29 3.31 3.86
C ASP A 640 -33.83 3.17 4.32
N PHE A 641 -32.89 3.00 3.39
CA PHE A 641 -31.46 2.99 3.71
C PHE A 641 -30.90 4.41 3.86
N LYS A 642 -31.37 5.34 3.03
CA LYS A 642 -30.90 6.73 3.00
C LYS A 642 -31.16 7.47 4.31
N LYS A 643 -32.23 7.17 5.04
CA LYS A 643 -32.49 7.74 6.39
C LYS A 643 -31.40 7.41 7.43
N HIS A 644 -30.63 6.35 7.21
CA HIS A 644 -29.55 5.93 8.11
C HIS A 644 -28.17 6.45 7.70
N ASN A 645 -28.05 7.04 6.51
CA ASN A 645 -26.81 7.63 6.06
C ASN A 645 -26.47 8.88 6.89
N HIS A 646 -25.18 9.10 7.15
CA HIS A 646 -24.64 10.20 7.97
C HIS A 646 -25.11 10.25 9.43
N GLN A 647 -25.64 9.16 9.97
CA GLN A 647 -25.90 9.08 11.41
C GLN A 647 -24.59 8.95 12.19
N PRO A 648 -24.47 9.55 13.39
CA PRO A 648 -23.27 9.41 14.21
C PRO A 648 -23.11 7.97 14.70
N THR A 649 -21.87 7.51 14.74
CA THR A 649 -21.48 6.22 15.34
C THR A 649 -20.95 6.42 16.76
N ASN A 650 -20.71 5.32 17.48
CA ASN A 650 -20.08 5.35 18.81
C ASN A 650 -18.58 5.70 18.76
N ARG A 651 -17.99 5.90 17.58
CA ARG A 651 -16.55 6.07 17.41
C ARG A 651 -16.16 7.43 16.88
N SER A 652 -14.93 7.81 17.20
CA SER A 652 -14.29 9.02 16.75
C SER A 652 -12.84 8.75 16.34
N ILE A 653 -12.37 9.48 15.35
CA ILE A 653 -10.97 9.51 14.95
C ILE A 653 -10.19 10.15 16.10
N LYS A 654 -9.39 9.34 16.79
CA LYS A 654 -8.55 9.81 17.88
C LYS A 654 -7.59 10.87 17.37
N LEU A 655 -7.38 11.93 18.15
CA LEU A 655 -6.37 12.94 17.84
C LEU A 655 -4.98 12.29 17.64
N ALA A 656 -4.27 12.73 16.61
CA ALA A 656 -2.91 12.31 16.30
C ALA A 656 -1.97 12.53 17.50
N MET A 657 -0.98 11.64 17.69
CA MET A 657 -0.10 11.71 18.87
C MET A 657 0.74 12.97 18.88
N GLU A 658 1.12 13.47 17.72
CA GLU A 658 1.82 14.72 17.49
C GLU A 658 0.97 15.89 17.97
N SER A 659 -0.34 15.86 17.67
CA SER A 659 -1.30 16.88 18.11
C SER A 659 -1.51 16.85 19.62
N LYS A 660 -1.61 15.64 20.22
CA LYS A 660 -1.67 15.47 21.68
C LYS A 660 -0.40 15.97 22.34
N THR A 661 0.76 15.65 21.78
CA THR A 661 2.07 16.02 22.31
C THR A 661 2.31 17.51 22.19
N ALA A 662 1.94 18.13 21.07
CA ALA A 662 1.98 19.58 20.88
C ALA A 662 1.04 20.32 21.86
N PHE A 663 -0.16 19.79 22.10
CA PHE A 663 -1.07 20.34 23.10
C PHE A 663 -0.48 20.24 24.52
N LEU A 664 0.07 19.07 24.88
CA LEU A 664 0.69 18.84 26.17
C LEU A 664 1.97 19.67 26.37
N SER A 665 2.77 19.90 25.31
CA SER A 665 3.99 20.70 25.41
C SER A 665 3.69 22.16 25.74
N VAL A 666 2.64 22.75 25.13
CA VAL A 666 2.16 24.10 25.47
C VAL A 666 1.72 24.19 26.94
N LEU A 667 1.06 23.16 27.47
CA LEU A 667 0.67 23.10 28.88
C LEU A 667 1.88 22.94 29.81
N ALA A 668 2.90 22.18 29.42
CA ALA A 668 4.12 21.98 30.19
C ALA A 668 5.02 23.23 30.23
N PHE A 669 5.10 23.99 29.12
CA PHE A 669 5.86 25.25 29.03
C PHE A 669 5.32 26.37 29.94
N GLY A 670 4.07 26.29 30.39
CA GLY A 670 3.51 27.21 31.37
C GLY A 670 4.12 27.11 32.78
N ASN A 671 4.83 26.01 33.10
CA ASN A 671 5.31 25.72 34.46
C ASN A 671 6.79 26.02 34.71
N SER A 672 7.60 26.36 33.70
CA SER A 672 9.07 26.42 33.83
C SER A 672 9.70 27.82 33.81
N GLN A 673 8.93 28.92 33.85
CA GLN A 673 9.52 30.26 34.01
C GLN A 673 9.64 30.69 35.48
N SER A 674 10.71 30.24 36.14
CA SER A 674 11.32 30.98 37.25
C SER A 674 12.85 31.07 37.10
N SER A 675 13.31 31.87 36.14
CA SER A 675 14.63 32.50 36.28
C SER A 675 14.62 33.91 35.68
N LYS A 676 15.37 34.78 36.34
CA LYS A 676 15.24 36.25 36.40
C LYS A 676 15.49 36.92 35.04
N TRP A 677 14.76 38.00 34.74
CA TRP A 677 15.23 39.41 34.61
C TRP A 677 14.12 40.31 33.99
N HIS A 678 13.69 41.32 34.78
CA HIS A 678 12.92 42.57 34.52
C HIS A 678 11.51 42.62 33.86
N LYS A 679 10.65 43.48 34.43
CA LYS A 679 9.19 43.80 34.20
C LYS A 679 8.98 45.05 33.29
N PRO A 680 7.74 45.48 32.94
CA PRO A 680 6.53 44.73 32.54
C PRO A 680 5.73 45.39 31.37
N SER A 681 5.05 44.61 30.52
CA SER A 681 3.80 45.08 29.88
C SER A 681 2.94 43.91 29.35
N GLN A 682 1.81 43.72 30.04
CA GLN A 682 0.52 43.14 29.62
C GLN A 682 0.43 41.64 29.27
N SER A 683 -0.52 41.02 29.99
CA SER A 683 -1.08 39.66 29.88
C SER A 683 -0.12 38.47 30.02
N GLN A 684 0.34 38.19 31.24
CA GLN A 684 0.72 36.82 31.60
C GLN A 684 -0.56 35.98 31.74
N SER A 685 -0.91 35.20 30.72
CA SER A 685 -1.88 34.13 30.88
C SER A 685 -1.21 32.99 31.63
N THR A 686 -1.36 32.94 32.95
CA THR A 686 -1.17 31.69 33.69
C THR A 686 -2.25 30.72 33.21
N LEU A 687 -1.91 29.85 32.27
CA LEU A 687 -2.78 28.74 31.88
C LEU A 687 -3.08 27.91 33.14
N PRO A 688 -4.35 27.64 33.48
CA PRO A 688 -4.67 26.81 34.64
C PRO A 688 -4.05 25.44 34.47
N GLN A 689 -3.60 24.85 35.59
CA GLN A 689 -3.14 23.47 35.62
C GLN A 689 -4.32 22.56 35.29
N LEU A 690 -4.44 22.16 34.02
CA LEU A 690 -5.47 21.23 33.58
C LEU A 690 -5.13 19.86 34.14
N ASP A 691 -6.05 19.28 34.91
CA ASP A 691 -5.89 17.93 35.41
C ASP A 691 -5.93 16.91 34.25
N GLN A 692 -5.43 15.70 34.51
CA GLN A 692 -5.35 14.64 33.51
C GLN A 692 -6.74 14.26 32.95
N LEU A 693 -7.79 14.37 33.76
CA LEU A 693 -9.16 14.03 33.37
C LEU A 693 -9.72 15.08 32.39
N ILE A 694 -9.47 16.36 32.65
CA ILE A 694 -9.85 17.48 31.78
C ILE A 694 -9.09 17.39 30.46
N VAL A 695 -7.78 17.10 30.48
CA VAL A 695 -6.99 16.92 29.25
C VAL A 695 -7.52 15.72 28.44
N SER A 696 -7.82 14.61 29.09
CA SER A 696 -8.45 13.46 28.46
C SER A 696 -9.80 13.83 27.83
N ASN A 697 -10.65 14.56 28.55
CA ASN A 697 -11.94 15.03 28.05
C ASN A 697 -11.79 16.00 26.87
N ILE A 698 -10.78 16.88 26.88
CA ILE A 698 -10.47 17.76 25.75
C ILE A 698 -10.11 16.94 24.52
N PHE A 699 -9.28 15.90 24.67
CA PHE A 699 -8.94 15.03 23.54
C PHE A 699 -10.13 14.22 23.02
N VAL A 700 -11.02 13.78 23.91
CA VAL A 700 -12.28 13.12 23.52
C VAL A 700 -13.19 14.09 22.76
N LEU A 701 -13.33 15.33 23.23
CA LEU A 701 -14.16 16.35 22.57
C LEU A 701 -13.57 16.86 21.26
N ALA A 702 -12.24 16.85 21.12
CA ALA A 702 -11.55 17.26 19.91
C ALA A 702 -11.45 16.14 18.87
N ALA A 703 -11.78 14.89 19.23
CA ALA A 703 -11.80 13.77 18.31
C ALA A 703 -12.90 13.97 17.25
N THR A 704 -12.60 13.67 15.99
CA THR A 704 -13.56 13.84 14.89
C THR A 704 -14.55 12.68 14.90
N PRO A 705 -15.87 12.90 15.06
CA PRO A 705 -16.84 11.81 15.06
C PRO A 705 -16.87 11.12 13.69
N ILE A 706 -16.98 9.78 13.71
CA ILE A 706 -17.18 8.99 12.49
C ILE A 706 -18.68 8.93 12.20
N PHE A 707 -19.07 9.37 11.01
CA PHE A 707 -20.45 9.30 10.53
C PHE A 707 -20.63 8.07 9.65
N ARG A 708 -21.76 7.39 9.83
CA ARG A 708 -22.11 6.20 9.06
C ARG A 708 -22.27 6.52 7.58
N ALA A 709 -21.72 5.68 6.72
CA ALA A 709 -22.02 5.65 5.29
C ALA A 709 -22.95 4.48 4.96
N VAL A 710 -24.06 4.74 4.28
CA VAL A 710 -25.01 3.71 3.84
C VAL A 710 -25.24 3.83 2.33
N HIS A 711 -24.96 2.74 1.61
CA HIS A 711 -25.11 2.63 0.18
C HIS A 711 -26.11 1.51 -0.17
N PHE A 712 -26.98 1.79 -1.14
CA PHE A 712 -27.95 0.86 -1.69
C PHE A 712 -27.91 0.97 -3.21
N ARG A 713 -27.36 -0.03 -3.90
CA ARG A 713 -26.96 0.10 -5.31
C ARG A 713 -27.08 -1.20 -6.10
N ARG A 714 -27.10 -1.06 -7.43
CA ARG A 714 -26.97 -2.18 -8.37
C ARG A 714 -25.50 -2.60 -8.50
N PRO A 715 -25.25 -3.81 -9.03
CA PRO A 715 -23.95 -4.15 -9.60
C PRO A 715 -23.53 -3.05 -10.58
N GLY A 716 -22.26 -2.65 -10.56
CA GLY A 716 -21.75 -1.76 -11.60
C GLY A 716 -21.77 -2.49 -12.95
N ASP A 717 -21.99 -1.76 -14.05
CA ASP A 717 -21.96 -2.31 -15.43
C ASP A 717 -20.56 -2.85 -15.85
N ASP A 718 -19.55 -2.70 -14.99
CA ASP A 718 -18.20 -3.24 -15.14
C ASP A 718 -18.00 -4.30 -14.04
N SER A 719 -18.09 -5.58 -14.40
CA SER A 719 -17.91 -6.71 -13.48
C SER A 719 -16.56 -6.68 -12.74
N ASP A 720 -15.54 -6.10 -13.38
CA ASP A 720 -14.20 -5.92 -12.80
C ASP A 720 -14.19 -4.86 -11.68
N LEU A 721 -15.10 -3.88 -11.71
CA LEU A 721 -15.25 -2.92 -10.62
C LEU A 721 -15.90 -3.58 -9.41
N GLU A 722 -16.86 -4.49 -9.59
CA GLU A 722 -17.51 -5.22 -8.48
C GLU A 722 -16.55 -6.09 -7.68
N GLU A 723 -15.55 -6.70 -8.33
CA GLU A 723 -14.51 -7.49 -7.66
C GLU A 723 -13.53 -6.62 -6.86
N ARG A 724 -13.22 -5.42 -7.37
CA ARG A 724 -12.29 -4.45 -6.76
C ARG A 724 -12.88 -3.71 -5.57
N PHE A 725 -14.20 -3.59 -5.52
CA PHE A 725 -14.90 -3.18 -4.32
C PHE A 725 -14.91 -4.38 -3.35
N GLN A 726 -13.82 -4.74 -2.70
CA GLN A 726 -13.92 -5.47 -1.43
C GLN A 726 -14.22 -4.45 -0.33
N LEU A 727 -14.72 -4.86 0.84
CA LEU A 727 -15.00 -3.97 1.98
C LEU A 727 -13.73 -3.30 2.51
N HIS A 728 -13.36 -2.26 1.81
CA HIS A 728 -12.12 -1.58 1.97
C HIS A 728 -12.57 -0.12 1.79
N ILE A 729 -12.77 0.56 2.93
CA ILE A 729 -12.44 1.97 3.21
C ILE A 729 -12.06 1.99 4.69
#